data_AF-A0A6N2D4P5-F1
#
_entry.id   AF-A0A6N2D4P5-F1
#
_cell.length_a   1.000
_cell.length_b   1.000
_cell.length_c   1.000
_cell.angle_alpha   90.00
_cell.angle_beta   90.00
_cell.angle_gamma   90.00
#
_symmetry.space_group_name_H-M   'P 1'
#
loop_
_entity.id
_entity.type
_entity.pdbx_description
1 polymer ?
#
loop_
_entity_poly.entity_id
_entity_poly.type
_entity_poly.pdbx_seq_one_letter_code
_entity_poly.pdbx_strand_id
1 'polypeptide(L)'
;MATTPLRLRPAHALIPAAFAAAALLACAGEAPDAPASSLHHGPLPEEPVYLEPGEIFLVGAGLDTFFQDDRGVIHMEDGDPMHGLGLLLDGTGVERLTARALGTDGVWTDFRPVEVTWSEGVAHVARVRLDAPAVTIELARNGARLAFAGLERLTEPLDPEAPLARDLPLATSEPVAKNLPSWIIPRAQWGARSRVGCGVAHSPRFLTVHHTATPNNDSLSPAARMRQMQAYHIDALGWCDFGYHFTVGIDGRVYEGRNNHRRTGSHVGRHNTGNVGVSVVGNFVSFTPRQVQLDGLVRISSWLVGQHPIPTTASGIRGHRDWPGHTSNACPGARLHAWLPTLRSAIAAGGNIPPACQNACTPGATRCQGNGVERCADFNSDGCTTWGGSTACGCGEECTAGACVRDPDVCCPAAVPDPIARFADVPASSWAAPVAERLAELGITQGCQSDPPFFCPSCRLPRGQAAAVLVRAADLDPVPAASPVFTDVDANSWARPFIETLHRNCHLDGCSSEPLRFCPSDTITRAAFGLVLLRALDLDPDLTGPCCRPGAIEGGDPRFVDMPADTPRTRAALALADNGVSSGCRAEPPTFCGDCQVSRAQAAALLHRASGLDNVVPDLPTFVDVPPDHRFFAEIESLAAAGRIAGCSADPLAFCPDDPLSRAQA
;
A
#
# COMPACT_ATOMS: atom_id res chain seq x y z
N MET A 1 -72.70 -31.96 10.04
CA MET A 1 -71.52 -32.68 10.59
C MET A 1 -70.31 -32.11 9.87
N ALA A 2 -69.83 -30.97 10.34
CA ALA A 2 -68.63 -30.83 11.17
C ALA A 2 -67.36 -30.83 10.30
N THR A 3 -67.09 -29.65 9.75
CA THR A 3 -65.82 -29.18 9.21
C THR A 3 -64.85 -28.92 10.38
N THR A 4 -63.69 -29.56 10.35
CA THR A 4 -62.62 -29.37 11.35
C THR A 4 -61.67 -28.26 10.87
N PRO A 5 -61.37 -27.24 11.69
CA PRO A 5 -60.47 -26.15 11.31
C PRO A 5 -59.00 -26.52 11.53
N LEU A 6 -58.16 -26.11 10.57
CA LEU A 6 -56.70 -26.13 10.65
C LEU A 6 -56.25 -25.08 11.69
N ARG A 7 -55.54 -25.51 12.73
CA ARG A 7 -54.97 -24.62 13.75
C ARG A 7 -53.74 -23.90 13.19
N LEU A 8 -53.80 -22.56 13.18
CA LEU A 8 -52.65 -21.67 13.08
C LEU A 8 -51.69 -21.90 14.27
N ARG A 9 -50.39 -22.04 14.01
CA ARG A 9 -49.33 -21.87 15.02
C ARG A 9 -48.75 -20.46 14.87
N PRO A 10 -48.45 -19.74 15.96
CA PRO A 10 -47.84 -18.43 15.93
C PRO A 10 -46.33 -18.57 15.64
N ALA A 11 -45.82 -17.85 14.65
CA ALA A 11 -44.39 -17.67 14.40
C ALA A 11 -44.00 -16.26 14.85
N HIS A 12 -43.79 -16.07 16.14
CA HIS A 12 -43.14 -14.89 16.70
C HIS A 12 -42.02 -15.36 17.63
N ALA A 13 -40.89 -14.63 17.58
CA ALA A 13 -39.64 -14.80 18.32
C ALA A 13 -38.57 -15.74 17.70
N LEU A 14 -38.02 -15.39 16.53
CA LEU A 14 -36.69 -15.86 16.11
C LEU A 14 -35.97 -14.80 15.25
N ILE A 15 -35.79 -13.57 15.76
CA ILE A 15 -34.86 -12.60 15.13
C ILE A 15 -33.87 -11.92 16.10
N PRO A 16 -34.08 -11.73 17.43
CA PRO A 16 -33.06 -11.06 18.23
C PRO A 16 -31.99 -11.99 18.86
N ALA A 17 -32.06 -13.32 18.67
CA ALA A 17 -31.15 -14.25 19.37
C ALA A 17 -29.92 -14.70 18.56
N ALA A 18 -29.79 -14.34 17.29
CA ALA A 18 -28.63 -14.72 16.45
C ALA A 18 -27.46 -13.71 16.53
N PHE A 19 -27.62 -12.57 17.22
CA PHE A 19 -26.59 -11.53 17.33
C PHE A 19 -25.99 -11.34 18.75
N ALA A 20 -26.45 -12.07 19.78
CA ALA A 20 -26.00 -11.86 21.17
C ALA A 20 -25.50 -13.12 21.93
N ALA A 21 -25.36 -14.29 21.28
CA ALA A 21 -24.97 -15.54 21.95
C ALA A 21 -23.64 -16.13 21.43
N ALA A 22 -22.58 -15.32 21.38
CA ALA A 22 -21.20 -15.79 21.15
C ALA A 22 -20.15 -15.12 22.06
N ALA A 23 -20.56 -14.57 23.21
CA ALA A 23 -19.65 -13.82 24.10
C ALA A 23 -19.51 -14.36 25.53
N LEU A 24 -20.33 -15.31 26.01
CA LEU A 24 -20.26 -15.75 27.42
C LEU A 24 -20.66 -17.22 27.57
N LEU A 25 -19.75 -18.16 27.26
CA LEU A 25 -19.61 -19.47 27.94
C LEU A 25 -18.36 -20.20 27.42
N ALA A 26 -17.20 -19.95 28.02
CA ALA A 26 -16.06 -20.88 28.08
C ALA A 26 -14.92 -20.30 28.94
N CYS A 27 -15.07 -20.36 30.27
CA CYS A 27 -13.94 -20.46 31.18
C CYS A 27 -14.20 -21.68 32.08
N ALA A 28 -13.12 -22.43 32.34
CA ALA A 28 -12.99 -23.68 33.11
C ALA A 28 -13.18 -25.00 32.33
N GLY A 29 -12.05 -25.61 31.98
CA GLY A 29 -11.89 -27.00 31.55
C GLY A 29 -10.43 -27.25 31.16
N GLU A 30 -9.76 -28.15 31.86
CA GLU A 30 -8.30 -28.37 31.93
C GLU A 30 -7.67 -28.90 30.62
N ALA A 31 -6.34 -28.69 30.49
CA ALA A 31 -5.47 -29.15 29.42
C ALA A 31 -5.48 -30.68 29.23
N PRO A 32 -5.25 -31.16 27.99
CA PRO A 32 -3.91 -31.72 27.72
C PRO A 32 -3.34 -31.42 26.31
N ASP A 33 -2.02 -31.20 26.29
CA ASP A 33 -1.05 -31.36 25.20
C ASP A 33 -1.40 -30.86 23.78
N ALA A 34 -0.98 -29.62 23.49
CA ALA A 34 -0.75 -29.15 22.13
C ALA A 34 0.63 -29.61 21.62
N PRO A 35 0.76 -30.21 20.43
CA PRO A 35 2.05 -30.37 19.78
C PRO A 35 2.52 -29.03 19.20
N ALA A 36 3.82 -28.78 19.30
CA ALA A 36 4.52 -27.59 18.83
C ALA A 36 4.13 -27.16 17.40
N SER A 37 3.76 -25.89 17.23
CA SER A 37 3.61 -25.26 15.92
C SER A 37 4.94 -25.20 15.19
N SER A 38 4.91 -25.63 13.93
CA SER A 38 6.03 -25.82 13.01
C SER A 38 6.90 -24.59 12.82
N LEU A 39 8.20 -24.76 13.06
CA LEU A 39 9.28 -23.96 12.48
C LEU A 39 9.19 -24.05 10.94
N HIS A 40 9.09 -22.90 10.26
CA HIS A 40 9.29 -22.84 8.83
C HIS A 40 10.78 -23.02 8.52
N HIS A 41 11.18 -24.27 8.26
CA HIS A 41 12.43 -24.58 7.57
C HIS A 41 12.15 -24.69 6.07
N GLY A 42 12.48 -23.65 5.31
CA GLY A 42 12.50 -23.65 3.85
C GLY A 42 13.66 -22.79 3.33
N PRO A 43 14.22 -23.07 2.14
CA PRO A 43 15.20 -22.19 1.52
C PRO A 43 14.57 -20.82 1.20
N LEU A 44 15.37 -19.76 1.38
CA LEU A 44 15.04 -18.34 1.36
C LEU A 44 13.98 -17.88 0.32
N PRO A 45 13.13 -16.90 0.65
CA PRO A 45 12.55 -16.02 -0.37
C PRO A 45 13.61 -15.03 -0.87
N GLU A 46 13.63 -14.82 -2.20
CA GLU A 46 14.54 -13.94 -2.94
C GLU A 46 14.24 -12.42 -2.79
N GLU A 47 13.62 -11.98 -1.69
CA GLU A 47 13.18 -10.58 -1.48
C GLU A 47 13.72 -9.96 -0.17
N PRO A 48 14.00 -8.65 -0.14
CA PRO A 48 14.14 -7.95 1.13
C PRO A 48 12.82 -8.03 1.90
N VAL A 49 12.89 -8.47 3.16
CA VAL A 49 11.73 -8.43 4.06
C VAL A 49 11.40 -6.97 4.34
N TYR A 50 10.36 -6.44 3.70
CA TYR A 50 9.70 -5.21 4.12
C TYR A 50 8.82 -5.55 5.32
N LEU A 51 9.14 -4.98 6.48
CA LEU A 51 8.21 -4.96 7.60
C LEU A 51 7.25 -3.77 7.37
N GLU A 52 5.94 -4.04 7.38
CA GLU A 52 4.79 -3.11 7.28
C GLU A 52 4.91 -1.89 8.24
N PRO A 53 4.15 -0.80 8.02
CA PRO A 53 4.63 0.58 8.15
C PRO A 53 4.90 1.01 9.59
N GLY A 54 6.19 1.22 9.92
CA GLY A 54 6.56 1.90 11.16
C GLY A 54 8.03 1.86 11.59
N GLU A 55 8.81 0.81 11.31
CA GLU A 55 9.99 0.59 12.18
C GLU A 55 11.25 -0.06 11.55
N ILE A 56 11.80 0.51 10.46
CA ILE A 56 13.18 0.32 9.89
C ILE A 56 13.22 -0.31 8.48
N PHE A 57 13.93 0.34 7.54
CA PHE A 57 14.44 -0.31 6.32
C PHE A 57 15.67 -1.17 6.63
N LEU A 58 15.53 -2.50 6.64
CA LEU A 58 16.61 -3.45 6.98
C LEU A 58 17.21 -4.07 5.72
N VAL A 59 18.54 -4.11 5.64
CA VAL A 59 19.27 -4.78 4.55
C VAL A 59 20.41 -5.62 5.11
N GLY A 60 20.38 -6.94 4.91
CA GLY A 60 21.46 -7.85 5.28
C GLY A 60 22.30 -8.25 4.07
N ALA A 61 23.59 -7.93 4.08
CA ALA A 61 24.54 -8.40 3.08
C ALA A 61 25.36 -9.57 3.64
N GLY A 62 25.26 -10.73 2.98
CA GLY A 62 26.03 -11.92 3.33
C GLY A 62 25.56 -12.66 4.58
N LEU A 63 24.33 -12.45 5.04
CA LEU A 63 23.72 -13.20 6.15
C LEU A 63 22.75 -14.25 5.57
N ASP A 64 22.76 -15.46 6.14
CA ASP A 64 21.88 -16.54 5.67
C ASP A 64 20.43 -16.32 6.09
N THR A 65 20.16 -15.88 7.32
CA THR A 65 18.82 -15.51 7.77
C THR A 65 18.87 -14.33 8.75
N PHE A 66 17.88 -13.45 8.67
CA PHE A 66 17.66 -12.42 9.68
C PHE A 66 16.19 -12.08 9.82
N PHE A 67 15.72 -11.86 11.04
CA PHE A 67 14.33 -11.47 11.33
C PHE A 67 14.27 -10.67 12.63
N GLN A 68 13.16 -9.97 12.85
CA GLN A 68 12.91 -9.24 14.09
C GLN A 68 11.83 -9.98 14.89
N ASP A 69 12.06 -10.18 16.18
CA ASP A 69 11.06 -10.77 17.06
C ASP A 69 10.09 -9.70 17.63
N ASP A 70 9.03 -10.16 18.32
CA ASP A 70 8.01 -9.30 18.93
C ASP A 70 8.55 -8.33 20.00
N ARG A 71 9.78 -8.54 20.46
CA ARG A 71 10.48 -7.66 21.43
C ARG A 71 11.33 -6.61 20.73
N GLY A 72 11.36 -6.61 19.40
CA GLY A 72 12.16 -5.73 18.58
C GLY A 72 13.65 -6.08 18.55
N VAL A 73 14.02 -7.31 18.90
CA VAL A 73 15.38 -7.83 18.76
C VAL A 73 15.55 -8.37 17.35
N ILE A 74 16.62 -7.93 16.68
CA ILE A 74 16.99 -8.40 15.35
C ILE A 74 17.93 -9.60 15.52
N HIS A 75 17.47 -10.76 15.04
CA HIS A 75 18.21 -12.02 15.02
C HIS A 75 18.90 -12.16 13.67
N MET A 76 20.16 -12.55 13.68
CA MET A 76 20.97 -12.79 12.49
C MET A 76 21.66 -14.13 12.65
N GLU A 77 21.31 -15.11 11.83
CA GLU A 77 21.92 -16.44 11.84
C GLU A 77 22.63 -16.70 10.52
N ASP A 78 23.79 -17.34 10.64
CA ASP A 78 24.66 -17.66 9.52
C ASP A 78 25.21 -19.08 9.69
N GLY A 79 25.23 -19.85 8.60
CA GLY A 79 25.85 -21.18 8.58
C GLY A 79 27.38 -21.11 8.69
N ASP A 80 27.99 -20.00 8.28
CA ASP A 80 29.42 -19.76 8.46
C ASP A 80 29.72 -18.96 9.74
N PRO A 81 30.83 -19.23 10.45
CA PRO A 81 31.22 -18.44 11.60
C PRO A 81 31.48 -16.96 11.26
N MET A 82 30.80 -16.07 11.98
CA MET A 82 30.97 -14.62 11.92
C MET A 82 32.03 -14.16 12.94
N HIS A 83 32.89 -13.23 12.54
CA HIS A 83 33.88 -12.58 13.41
C HIS A 83 33.42 -11.22 13.98
N GLY A 84 32.24 -10.78 13.55
CA GLY A 84 31.60 -9.54 13.99
C GLY A 84 30.56 -9.07 13.00
N LEU A 85 30.04 -7.86 13.23
CA LEU A 85 28.98 -7.25 12.43
C LEU A 85 29.29 -5.79 12.17
N GLY A 86 29.24 -5.37 10.90
CA GLY A 86 29.23 -3.97 10.51
C GLY A 86 27.81 -3.43 10.42
N LEU A 87 27.60 -2.19 10.87
CA LEU A 87 26.30 -1.53 10.91
C LEU A 87 26.36 -0.15 10.24
N LEU A 88 25.51 0.06 9.24
CA LEU A 88 25.23 1.36 8.60
C LEU A 88 23.83 1.79 9.00
N LEU A 89 23.69 2.82 9.83
CA LEU A 89 22.43 3.13 10.52
C LEU A 89 21.97 4.55 10.24
N ASP A 90 20.67 4.76 10.01
CA ASP A 90 20.05 6.08 10.11
C ASP A 90 18.99 6.06 11.22
N GLY A 91 19.02 7.01 12.15
CA GLY A 91 18.09 7.02 13.28
C GLY A 91 18.48 7.92 14.42
N THR A 92 17.88 7.65 15.59
CA THR A 92 18.17 8.31 16.85
C THR A 92 18.29 7.29 17.99
N GLY A 93 19.13 7.58 18.98
CA GLY A 93 19.32 6.71 20.13
C GLY A 93 20.18 5.48 19.86
N VAL A 94 21.02 5.50 18.82
CA VAL A 94 21.85 4.34 18.41
C VAL A 94 22.86 3.91 19.48
N GLU A 95 23.22 4.80 20.40
CA GLU A 95 24.10 4.51 21.54
C GLU A 95 23.48 3.54 22.55
N ARG A 96 22.15 3.31 22.47
CA ARG A 96 21.43 2.34 23.31
C ARG A 96 21.42 0.94 22.72
N LEU A 97 21.87 0.77 21.48
CA LEU A 97 21.95 -0.56 20.86
C LEU A 97 22.89 -1.46 21.65
N THR A 98 22.44 -2.68 21.92
CA THR A 98 23.26 -3.73 22.52
C THR A 98 23.20 -4.98 21.67
N ALA A 99 24.30 -5.72 21.60
CA ALA A 99 24.35 -7.00 20.91
C ALA A 99 24.87 -8.11 21.81
N ARG A 100 24.42 -9.33 21.56
CA ARG A 100 25.02 -10.57 22.08
C ARG A 100 25.19 -11.57 20.94
N ALA A 101 26.01 -12.57 21.16
CA ALA A 101 26.33 -13.55 20.13
C ALA A 101 26.32 -14.97 20.70
N LEU A 102 25.89 -15.93 19.87
CA LEU A 102 26.00 -17.35 20.14
C LEU A 102 27.30 -17.85 19.53
N GLY A 103 28.27 -18.19 20.38
CA GLY A 103 29.54 -18.74 19.93
C GLY A 103 29.35 -20.06 19.19
N THR A 104 30.36 -20.46 18.41
CA THR A 104 30.40 -21.80 17.78
C THR A 104 30.45 -22.95 18.79
N ASP A 105 30.74 -22.64 20.05
CA ASP A 105 30.66 -23.54 21.21
C ASP A 105 29.24 -23.70 21.78
N GLY A 106 28.25 -22.98 21.24
CA GLY A 106 26.87 -23.00 21.69
C GLY A 106 26.61 -22.16 22.95
N VAL A 107 27.55 -21.30 23.35
CA VAL A 107 27.41 -20.44 24.53
C VAL A 107 27.06 -19.01 24.11
N TRP A 108 26.03 -18.45 24.74
CA TRP A 108 25.67 -17.05 24.56
C TRP A 108 26.59 -16.12 25.36
N THR A 109 26.99 -15.02 24.74
CA THR A 109 27.55 -13.88 25.47
C THR A 109 26.47 -13.04 26.13
N ASP A 110 26.85 -12.23 27.13
CA ASP A 110 25.99 -11.17 27.65
C ASP A 110 25.77 -10.08 26.61
N PHE A 111 24.64 -9.39 26.69
CA PHE A 111 24.42 -8.17 25.90
C PHE A 111 25.46 -7.11 26.24
N ARG A 112 26.21 -6.66 25.23
CA ARG A 112 27.20 -5.58 25.32
C ARG A 112 26.79 -4.41 24.42
N PRO A 113 27.13 -3.16 24.77
CA PRO A 113 26.88 -2.02 23.90
C PRO A 113 27.54 -2.18 22.53
N VAL A 114 26.84 -1.78 21.48
CA VAL A 114 27.40 -1.70 20.13
C VAL A 114 28.36 -0.51 20.06
N GLU A 115 29.51 -0.70 19.40
CA GLU A 115 30.51 0.36 19.26
C GLU A 115 30.11 1.32 18.12
N VAL A 116 29.65 2.52 18.46
CA VAL A 116 29.39 3.59 17.48
C VAL A 116 30.71 4.30 17.14
N THR A 117 31.17 4.17 15.91
CA THR A 117 32.49 4.68 15.48
C THR A 117 32.39 6.05 14.83
N TRP A 118 31.28 6.34 14.15
CA TRP A 118 31.07 7.60 13.43
C TRP A 118 29.62 8.06 13.47
N SER A 119 29.39 9.37 13.46
CA SER A 119 28.05 9.97 13.45
C SER A 119 28.04 11.35 12.80
N GLU A 120 26.97 11.66 12.06
CA GLU A 120 26.66 12.97 11.49
C GLU A 120 25.14 13.16 11.40
N GLY A 121 24.58 13.98 12.28
CA GLY A 121 23.12 14.14 12.37
C GLY A 121 22.45 12.81 12.74
N VAL A 122 21.54 12.34 11.89
CA VAL A 122 20.85 11.03 12.05
C VAL A 122 21.63 9.87 11.44
N ALA A 123 22.74 10.12 10.75
CA ALA A 123 23.54 9.09 10.09
C ALA A 123 24.62 8.57 11.05
N HIS A 124 24.67 7.26 11.26
CA HIS A 124 25.59 6.60 12.16
C HIS A 124 26.27 5.40 11.50
N VAL A 125 27.46 5.07 12.00
CA VAL A 125 28.17 3.83 11.69
C VAL A 125 28.55 3.19 13.01
N ALA A 126 28.31 1.89 13.11
CA ALA A 126 28.60 1.13 14.30
C ALA A 126 29.10 -0.27 13.95
N ARG A 127 29.59 -1.00 14.95
CA ARG A 127 30.04 -2.38 14.79
C ARG A 127 29.89 -3.20 16.06
N VAL A 128 29.76 -4.51 15.87
CA VAL A 128 29.84 -5.52 16.93
C VAL A 128 31.16 -6.27 16.76
N ARG A 129 32.02 -6.19 17.77
CA ARG A 129 33.25 -6.97 17.86
C ARG A 129 32.99 -8.23 18.66
N LEU A 130 33.50 -9.36 18.18
CA LEU A 130 33.40 -10.63 18.87
C LEU A 130 34.80 -11.09 19.33
N ASP A 131 34.87 -11.59 20.55
CA ASP A 131 36.10 -12.17 21.12
C ASP A 131 36.40 -13.56 20.53
N ALA A 132 35.36 -14.24 20.02
CA ALA A 132 35.42 -15.53 19.34
C ALA A 132 34.33 -15.60 18.24
N PRO A 133 34.49 -16.46 17.22
CA PRO A 133 33.50 -16.58 16.15
C PRO A 133 32.12 -17.02 16.64
N ALA A 134 31.07 -16.49 16.03
CA ALA A 134 29.67 -16.76 16.38
C ALA A 134 28.85 -17.22 15.18
N VAL A 135 27.82 -18.03 15.43
CA VAL A 135 26.85 -18.48 14.41
C VAL A 135 25.56 -17.67 14.42
N THR A 136 25.30 -16.97 15.53
CA THR A 136 24.14 -16.07 15.67
C THR A 136 24.57 -14.78 16.36
N ILE A 137 24.04 -13.65 15.91
CA ILE A 137 24.13 -12.36 16.60
C ILE A 137 22.72 -11.82 16.82
N GLU A 138 22.43 -11.38 18.03
CA GLU A 138 21.19 -10.67 18.36
C GLU A 138 21.50 -9.19 18.61
N LEU A 139 20.72 -8.30 18.00
CA LEU A 139 20.80 -6.85 18.17
C LEU A 139 19.52 -6.32 18.82
N ALA A 140 19.62 -5.85 20.05
CA ALA A 140 18.52 -5.25 20.80
C ALA A 140 18.52 -3.72 20.67
N ARG A 141 17.35 -3.14 20.38
CA ARG A 141 17.20 -1.70 20.12
C ARG A 141 17.23 -0.83 21.39
N ASN A 142 16.71 -1.34 22.52
CA ASN A 142 16.59 -0.61 23.79
C ASN A 142 16.00 0.81 23.64
N GLY A 143 14.98 0.93 22.79
CA GLY A 143 14.28 2.18 22.48
C GLY A 143 14.97 3.10 21.47
N ALA A 144 16.05 2.64 20.80
CA ALA A 144 16.57 3.29 19.60
C ALA A 144 15.51 3.28 18.49
N ARG A 145 15.35 4.41 17.80
CA ARG A 145 14.44 4.55 16.66
C ARG A 145 15.27 4.66 15.39
N LEU A 146 15.33 3.59 14.61
CA LEU A 146 16.05 3.62 13.35
C LEU A 146 15.04 3.80 12.19
N ALA A 147 15.46 4.55 11.18
CA ALA A 147 14.78 4.65 9.89
C ALA A 147 15.41 3.69 8.88
N PHE A 148 16.71 3.38 9.03
CA PHE A 148 17.47 2.49 8.17
C PHE A 148 18.52 1.73 8.99
N ALA A 149 18.74 0.46 8.66
CA ALA A 149 19.88 -0.31 9.12
C ALA A 149 20.38 -1.30 8.05
N GLY A 150 21.56 -1.04 7.53
CA GLY A 150 22.37 -1.98 6.75
C GLY A 150 23.26 -2.80 7.66
N LEU A 151 23.27 -4.12 7.48
CA LEU A 151 23.96 -5.11 8.28
C LEU A 151 24.88 -5.94 7.37
N GLU A 152 26.13 -6.12 7.76
CA GLU A 152 27.07 -6.95 7.01
C GLU A 152 27.95 -7.77 7.93
N ARG A 153 28.05 -9.07 7.65
CA ARG A 153 28.91 -9.96 8.43
C ARG A 153 30.37 -9.62 8.20
N LEU A 154 31.15 -9.74 9.27
CA LEU A 154 32.61 -9.70 9.18
C LEU A 154 33.13 -11.13 9.07
N THR A 155 33.74 -11.46 7.94
CA THR A 155 34.34 -12.78 7.71
C THR A 155 35.70 -12.94 8.39
N GLU A 156 36.29 -11.84 8.86
CA GLU A 156 37.59 -11.80 9.52
C GLU A 156 37.55 -10.80 10.69
N PRO A 157 38.37 -10.97 11.75
CA PRO A 157 38.48 -10.01 12.83
C PRO A 157 38.99 -8.64 12.34
N LEU A 158 38.42 -7.57 12.89
CA LEU A 158 38.92 -6.21 12.65
C LEU A 158 40.18 -5.95 13.47
N ASP A 159 41.19 -5.36 12.83
CA ASP A 159 42.37 -4.83 13.51
C ASP A 159 41.97 -3.78 14.58
N PRO A 160 42.29 -4.00 15.86
CA PRO A 160 41.95 -3.07 16.93
C PRO A 160 42.71 -1.73 16.83
N GLU A 161 43.86 -1.70 16.18
CA GLU A 161 44.73 -0.51 16.06
C GLU A 161 44.50 0.27 14.76
N ALA A 162 43.59 -0.20 13.89
CA ALA A 162 43.29 0.49 12.65
C ALA A 162 42.66 1.87 12.91
N PRO A 163 43.18 2.95 12.27
CA PRO A 163 42.65 4.29 12.48
C PRO A 163 41.21 4.39 11.96
N LEU A 164 40.33 4.99 12.77
CA LEU A 164 38.95 5.26 12.37
C LEU A 164 38.88 6.46 11.43
N ALA A 165 37.86 6.49 10.56
CA ALA A 165 37.62 7.55 9.60
C ALA A 165 37.51 8.93 10.27
N ARG A 166 36.92 9.01 11.47
CA ARG A 166 36.82 10.28 12.22
C ARG A 166 38.19 10.88 12.61
N ASP A 167 39.21 10.03 12.77
CA ASP A 167 40.56 10.43 13.19
C ASP A 167 41.47 10.77 12.00
N LEU A 168 41.02 10.51 10.78
CA LEU A 168 41.75 10.81 9.55
C LEU A 168 41.59 12.29 9.15
N PRO A 169 42.62 12.92 8.57
CA PRO A 169 42.52 14.27 8.05
C PRO A 169 41.55 14.32 6.85
N LEU A 170 40.88 15.47 6.68
CA LEU A 170 40.08 15.72 5.47
C LEU A 170 40.99 15.77 4.23
N ALA A 171 40.45 15.37 3.09
CA ALA A 171 41.09 15.61 1.81
C ALA A 171 41.13 17.12 1.53
N THR A 172 42.33 17.70 1.43
CA THR A 172 42.51 19.16 1.42
C THR A 172 42.48 19.81 0.03
N SER A 173 42.68 19.04 -1.03
CA SER A 173 42.52 19.37 -2.46
C SER A 173 43.27 18.31 -3.28
N GLU A 174 42.86 18.09 -4.53
CA GLU A 174 43.45 17.09 -5.44
C GLU A 174 44.99 17.23 -5.49
N PRO A 175 45.78 16.13 -5.48
CA PRO A 175 47.02 16.19 -6.23
C PRO A 175 46.61 16.60 -7.64
N VAL A 176 47.14 17.73 -8.13
CA VAL A 176 47.00 18.33 -9.48
C VAL A 176 47.18 17.32 -10.64
N ALA A 177 47.48 16.06 -10.34
CA ALA A 177 47.91 14.98 -11.22
C ALA A 177 46.83 14.02 -11.73
N LYS A 178 45.52 14.13 -11.38
CA LYS A 178 44.54 13.09 -11.79
C LYS A 178 43.70 13.36 -13.04
N ASN A 179 43.69 14.57 -13.61
CA ASN A 179 42.87 14.92 -14.78
C ASN A 179 41.40 14.44 -14.69
N LEU A 180 40.78 14.56 -13.52
CA LEU A 180 39.34 14.26 -13.38
C LEU A 180 38.52 15.33 -14.13
N PRO A 181 37.47 14.92 -14.87
CA PRO A 181 36.53 15.87 -15.43
C PRO A 181 35.90 16.77 -14.37
N SER A 182 35.68 18.04 -14.69
CA SER A 182 35.15 19.05 -13.75
C SER A 182 33.73 18.77 -13.22
N TRP A 183 33.00 17.88 -13.87
CA TRP A 183 31.66 17.45 -13.45
C TRP A 183 31.68 16.31 -12.42
N ILE A 184 32.84 15.71 -12.16
CA ILE A 184 33.03 14.79 -11.05
C ILE A 184 33.26 15.61 -9.79
N ILE A 185 32.50 15.31 -8.73
CA ILE A 185 32.67 15.92 -7.42
C ILE A 185 33.88 15.27 -6.74
N PRO A 186 35.01 15.98 -6.60
CA PRO A 186 36.22 15.42 -6.04
C PRO A 186 36.05 15.19 -4.54
N ARG A 187 36.90 14.31 -4.00
CA ARG A 187 36.93 13.95 -2.57
C ARG A 187 36.89 15.13 -1.60
N ALA A 188 37.65 16.19 -1.88
CA ALA A 188 37.68 17.38 -1.04
C ALA A 188 36.31 18.09 -0.98
N GLN A 189 35.54 18.08 -2.07
CA GLN A 189 34.27 18.81 -2.16
C GLN A 189 33.14 18.14 -1.37
N TRP A 190 33.14 16.81 -1.25
CA TRP A 190 32.16 16.10 -0.43
C TRP A 190 32.65 15.82 1.01
N GLY A 191 33.85 16.30 1.39
CA GLY A 191 34.39 16.16 2.74
C GLY A 191 34.95 14.77 3.05
N ALA A 192 35.53 14.10 2.05
CA ALA A 192 36.16 12.80 2.22
C ALA A 192 37.31 12.84 3.22
N ARG A 193 37.46 11.76 3.96
CA ARG A 193 38.66 11.49 4.77
C ARG A 193 39.80 10.99 3.87
N SER A 194 41.02 11.40 4.17
CA SER A 194 42.18 11.12 3.32
C SER A 194 42.81 9.76 3.68
N ARG A 195 42.90 8.89 2.68
CA ARG A 195 43.69 7.65 2.70
C ARG A 195 44.52 7.64 1.42
N VAL A 196 45.81 7.35 1.54
CA VAL A 196 46.74 7.24 0.41
C VAL A 196 47.26 5.80 0.31
N GLY A 197 47.61 5.37 -0.91
CA GLY A 197 48.22 4.05 -1.13
C GLY A 197 47.28 2.85 -1.10
N CYS A 198 45.95 3.04 -1.00
CA CYS A 198 44.99 1.94 -1.01
C CYS A 198 45.03 1.11 -2.29
N GLY A 199 44.83 -0.21 -2.14
CA GLY A 199 44.84 -1.17 -3.25
C GLY A 199 46.22 -1.32 -3.88
N VAL A 200 46.31 -2.14 -4.92
CA VAL A 200 47.52 -2.33 -5.73
C VAL A 200 47.31 -1.70 -7.11
N ALA A 201 48.38 -1.23 -7.74
CA ALA A 201 48.29 -0.70 -9.10
C ALA A 201 47.73 -1.77 -10.06
N HIS A 202 46.77 -1.38 -10.90
CA HIS A 202 46.17 -2.25 -11.92
C HIS A 202 45.90 -1.46 -13.22
N SER A 203 45.50 -2.19 -14.27
CA SER A 203 44.99 -1.58 -15.51
C SER A 203 43.54 -2.02 -15.70
N PRO A 204 42.56 -1.11 -15.56
CA PRO A 204 41.15 -1.45 -15.75
C PRO A 204 40.88 -2.07 -17.13
N ARG A 205 40.21 -3.22 -17.12
CA ARG A 205 39.66 -3.94 -18.29
C ARG A 205 38.19 -4.30 -18.09
N PHE A 206 37.68 -4.15 -16.87
CA PHE A 206 36.31 -4.39 -16.50
C PHE A 206 35.75 -3.18 -15.76
N LEU A 207 34.44 -2.95 -15.94
CA LEU A 207 33.63 -2.03 -15.16
C LEU A 207 32.52 -2.83 -14.50
N THR A 208 32.41 -2.74 -13.18
CA THR A 208 31.30 -3.35 -12.44
C THR A 208 30.38 -2.28 -11.89
N VAL A 209 29.09 -2.39 -12.22
CA VAL A 209 28.01 -1.57 -11.70
C VAL A 209 27.46 -2.20 -10.42
N HIS A 210 27.31 -1.35 -9.40
CA HIS A 210 26.78 -1.69 -8.09
C HIS A 210 25.59 -0.79 -7.75
N HIS A 211 24.74 -1.26 -6.86
CA HIS A 211 23.95 -0.35 -6.02
C HIS A 211 24.60 -0.25 -4.64
N THR A 212 24.14 0.67 -3.81
CA THR A 212 24.63 0.80 -2.43
C THR A 212 23.71 0.11 -1.41
N ALA A 213 22.52 -0.32 -1.85
CA ALA A 213 21.45 -0.86 -1.02
C ALA A 213 20.99 0.10 0.12
N THR A 214 21.29 1.39 -0.03
CA THR A 214 20.82 2.46 0.85
C THR A 214 19.42 2.94 0.44
N PRO A 215 18.71 3.73 1.25
CA PRO A 215 17.36 4.21 0.92
C PRO A 215 17.26 4.99 -0.40
N ASN A 216 16.15 4.82 -1.13
CA ASN A 216 15.88 5.51 -2.42
C ASN A 216 15.24 6.90 -2.25
N ASN A 217 14.86 7.25 -1.02
CA ASN A 217 14.27 8.52 -0.59
C ASN A 217 15.06 9.06 0.62
N ASP A 218 16.34 9.33 0.39
CA ASP A 218 17.25 9.72 1.46
C ASP A 218 16.94 11.13 2.01
N SER A 219 16.90 11.25 3.34
CA SER A 219 16.84 12.55 4.03
C SER A 219 18.23 13.19 4.16
N LEU A 220 19.29 12.39 3.99
CA LEU A 220 20.65 12.87 3.97
C LEU A 220 20.97 13.57 2.64
N SER A 221 21.80 14.61 2.71
CA SER A 221 22.43 15.14 1.50
C SER A 221 23.31 14.06 0.86
N PRO A 222 23.46 14.07 -0.49
CA PRO A 222 24.35 13.11 -1.17
C PRO A 222 25.77 13.08 -0.61
N ALA A 223 26.32 14.23 -0.20
CA ALA A 223 27.63 14.32 0.42
C ALA A 223 27.68 13.68 1.82
N ALA A 224 26.63 13.84 2.63
CA ALA A 224 26.52 13.19 3.94
C ALA A 224 26.44 11.67 3.79
N ARG A 225 25.64 11.16 2.85
CA ARG A 225 25.60 9.73 2.54
C ARG A 225 26.95 9.18 2.08
N MET A 226 27.67 9.92 1.24
CA MET A 226 29.05 9.57 0.84
C MET A 226 29.99 9.47 2.04
N ARG A 227 29.95 10.42 2.98
CA ARG A 227 30.79 10.37 4.19
C ARG A 227 30.43 9.20 5.11
N GLN A 228 29.14 8.94 5.31
CA GLN A 228 28.69 7.79 6.10
C GLN A 228 29.12 6.46 5.47
N MET A 229 28.92 6.27 4.16
CA MET A 229 29.39 5.08 3.46
C MET A 229 30.92 4.94 3.51
N GLN A 230 31.66 6.04 3.48
CA GLN A 230 33.12 6.00 3.66
C GLN A 230 33.49 5.51 5.07
N ALA A 231 32.87 6.09 6.10
CA ALA A 231 33.09 5.69 7.48
C ALA A 231 32.68 4.24 7.72
N TYR A 232 31.60 3.77 7.09
CA TYR A 232 31.17 2.37 7.17
C TYR A 232 32.20 1.41 6.60
N HIS A 233 32.69 1.66 5.38
CA HIS A 233 33.72 0.82 4.78
C HIS A 233 35.02 0.80 5.62
N ILE A 234 35.43 1.92 6.21
CA ILE A 234 36.67 2.00 6.99
C ILE A 234 36.48 1.44 8.40
N ASP A 235 35.51 1.96 9.14
CA ASP A 235 35.37 1.73 10.58
C ASP A 235 34.68 0.40 10.87
N ALA A 236 33.62 0.09 10.13
CA ALA A 236 32.80 -1.10 10.38
C ALA A 236 33.33 -2.32 9.63
N LEU A 237 33.82 -2.18 8.40
CA LEU A 237 34.32 -3.30 7.59
C LEU A 237 35.85 -3.43 7.54
N GLY A 238 36.59 -2.47 8.11
CA GLY A 238 38.06 -2.51 8.15
C GLY A 238 38.73 -2.27 6.79
N TRP A 239 38.02 -1.75 5.79
CA TRP A 239 38.59 -1.50 4.48
C TRP A 239 39.55 -0.32 4.51
N CYS A 240 40.46 -0.31 3.53
CA CYS A 240 41.41 0.80 3.38
C CYS A 240 40.71 2.14 3.17
N ASP A 241 39.70 2.19 2.33
CA ASP A 241 38.96 3.40 1.97
C ASP A 241 37.65 2.95 1.34
N PHE A 242 36.86 3.91 0.84
CA PHE A 242 35.68 3.66 0.02
C PHE A 242 35.90 2.51 -0.98
N GLY A 243 35.00 1.53 -0.96
CA GLY A 243 35.16 0.31 -1.75
C GLY A 243 35.08 0.55 -3.25
N TYR A 244 34.18 1.45 -3.66
CA TYR A 244 33.93 1.82 -5.05
C TYR A 244 34.85 2.97 -5.50
N HIS A 245 35.11 3.04 -6.81
CA HIS A 245 35.93 4.10 -7.39
C HIS A 245 35.12 5.37 -7.66
N PHE A 246 33.86 5.20 -8.09
CA PHE A 246 32.93 6.30 -8.32
C PHE A 246 31.55 5.92 -7.81
N THR A 247 30.78 6.94 -7.42
CA THR A 247 29.41 6.77 -6.96
C THR A 247 28.51 7.80 -7.62
N VAL A 248 27.40 7.35 -8.19
CA VAL A 248 26.33 8.22 -8.68
C VAL A 248 25.35 8.46 -7.54
N GLY A 249 25.27 9.71 -7.08
CA GLY A 249 24.37 10.13 -6.01
C GLY A 249 22.90 10.03 -6.42
N ILE A 250 22.00 10.17 -5.44
CA ILE A 250 20.55 10.23 -5.67
C ILE A 250 20.12 11.43 -6.53
N ASP A 251 20.98 12.45 -6.59
CA ASP A 251 20.89 13.66 -7.41
C ASP A 251 21.46 13.50 -8.84
N GLY A 252 21.97 12.31 -9.19
CA GLY A 252 22.59 12.03 -10.48
C GLY A 252 24.03 12.57 -10.64
N ARG A 253 24.56 13.28 -9.63
CA ARG A 253 25.94 13.77 -9.67
C ARG A 253 26.92 12.63 -9.40
N VAL A 254 28.09 12.71 -10.01
CA VAL A 254 29.12 11.67 -9.87
C VAL A 254 30.14 12.12 -8.83
N TYR A 255 30.32 11.33 -7.79
CA TYR A 255 31.26 11.56 -6.71
C TYR A 255 32.48 10.66 -6.88
N GLU A 256 33.67 11.23 -6.72
CA GLU A 256 34.91 10.46 -6.61
C GLU A 256 34.88 9.67 -5.30
N GLY A 257 34.82 8.34 -5.41
CA GLY A 257 34.99 7.40 -4.31
C GLY A 257 36.47 7.24 -4.03
N ARG A 258 37.03 6.03 -4.20
CA ARG A 258 38.47 5.77 -4.02
C ARG A 258 39.33 6.72 -4.84
N ASN A 259 40.40 7.23 -4.22
CA ASN A 259 41.24 8.30 -4.76
C ASN A 259 42.01 7.99 -6.06
N ASN A 260 41.98 6.76 -6.58
CA ASN A 260 42.69 6.39 -7.81
C ASN A 260 42.07 5.15 -8.44
N HIS A 261 41.40 5.32 -9.58
CA HIS A 261 40.79 4.23 -10.35
C HIS A 261 41.79 3.35 -11.13
N ARG A 262 43.10 3.63 -11.01
CA ARG A 262 44.20 2.75 -11.47
C ARG A 262 44.82 1.96 -10.32
N ARG A 263 44.20 1.97 -9.13
CA ARG A 263 44.50 1.03 -8.06
C ARG A 263 43.25 0.22 -7.77
N THR A 264 43.41 -1.04 -7.39
CA THR A 264 42.28 -1.92 -7.10
C THR A 264 41.35 -1.29 -6.06
N GLY A 265 40.04 -1.53 -6.19
CA GLY A 265 39.03 -1.21 -5.18
C GLY A 265 38.81 -2.37 -4.19
N SER A 266 37.72 -2.27 -3.43
CA SER A 266 37.23 -3.32 -2.53
C SER A 266 35.73 -3.52 -2.78
N HIS A 267 35.34 -3.93 -3.98
CA HIS A 267 33.93 -3.94 -4.39
C HIS A 267 33.44 -5.24 -5.04
N VAL A 268 34.32 -6.09 -5.57
CA VAL A 268 33.98 -7.47 -5.95
C VAL A 268 35.03 -8.42 -5.40
N GLY A 269 34.65 -9.26 -4.43
CA GLY A 269 35.55 -10.23 -3.82
C GLY A 269 36.25 -11.09 -4.89
N ARG A 270 37.58 -11.20 -4.81
CA ARG A 270 38.46 -11.92 -5.76
C ARG A 270 38.54 -11.37 -7.19
N HIS A 271 37.76 -10.32 -7.54
CA HIS A 271 37.70 -9.75 -8.90
C HIS A 271 37.99 -8.24 -8.97
N ASN A 272 38.66 -7.67 -7.95
CA ASN A 272 39.03 -6.24 -7.94
C ASN A 272 40.21 -5.90 -8.88
N THR A 273 41.08 -6.85 -9.20
CA THR A 273 42.21 -6.64 -10.11
C THR A 273 41.72 -6.43 -11.53
N GLY A 274 42.13 -5.32 -12.16
CA GLY A 274 41.65 -4.92 -13.49
C GLY A 274 40.19 -4.46 -13.55
N ASN A 275 39.53 -4.22 -12.42
CA ASN A 275 38.11 -3.89 -12.36
C ASN A 275 37.89 -2.52 -11.70
N VAL A 276 37.19 -1.62 -12.39
CA VAL A 276 36.71 -0.35 -11.84
C VAL A 276 35.26 -0.51 -11.39
N GLY A 277 34.94 0.05 -10.23
CA GLY A 277 33.65 -0.11 -9.58
C GLY A 277 32.90 1.21 -9.56
N VAL A 278 31.69 1.22 -10.13
CA VAL A 278 30.77 2.34 -10.09
C VAL A 278 29.53 1.93 -9.31
N SER A 279 29.23 2.63 -8.22
CA SER A 279 28.02 2.38 -7.44
C SER A 279 26.96 3.44 -7.71
N VAL A 280 25.68 3.07 -7.57
CA VAL A 280 24.55 3.99 -7.65
C VAL A 280 23.84 3.99 -6.29
N VAL A 281 23.63 5.19 -5.73
CA VAL A 281 22.98 5.37 -4.41
C VAL A 281 21.52 4.92 -4.49
N GLY A 282 21.10 4.05 -3.57
CA GLY A 282 19.77 3.43 -3.56
C GLY A 282 19.79 1.90 -3.51
N ASN A 283 18.62 1.32 -3.30
CA ASN A 283 18.30 -0.10 -3.41
C ASN A 283 17.44 -0.32 -4.65
N PHE A 284 17.94 -1.08 -5.62
CA PHE A 284 17.26 -1.33 -6.89
C PHE A 284 16.80 -2.78 -7.07
N VAL A 285 16.59 -3.51 -5.97
CA VAL A 285 15.94 -4.83 -6.04
C VAL A 285 14.53 -4.65 -6.59
N SER A 286 13.71 -3.81 -5.94
CA SER A 286 12.32 -3.56 -6.36
C SER A 286 12.11 -2.16 -6.94
N PHE A 287 12.94 -1.18 -6.56
CA PHE A 287 12.82 0.21 -7.04
C PHE A 287 13.61 0.47 -8.32
N THR A 288 13.06 1.31 -9.19
CA THR A 288 13.72 1.74 -10.42
C THR A 288 14.71 2.89 -10.13
N PRO A 289 15.94 2.87 -10.68
CA PRO A 289 16.84 4.01 -10.64
C PRO A 289 16.20 5.26 -11.26
N ARG A 290 16.44 6.44 -10.68
CA ARG A 290 15.97 7.70 -11.28
C ARG A 290 16.75 7.97 -12.56
N GLN A 291 16.10 8.59 -13.54
CA GLN A 291 16.76 8.87 -14.82
C GLN A 291 18.02 9.71 -14.68
N VAL A 292 18.03 10.72 -13.81
CA VAL A 292 19.24 11.51 -13.50
C VAL A 292 20.41 10.65 -13.00
N GLN A 293 20.14 9.52 -12.32
CA GLN A 293 21.18 8.57 -11.90
C GLN A 293 21.64 7.68 -13.05
N LEU A 294 20.73 7.30 -13.94
CA LEU A 294 21.07 6.58 -15.16
C LEU A 294 21.96 7.45 -16.07
N ASP A 295 21.63 8.73 -16.22
CA ASP A 295 22.43 9.70 -16.99
C ASP A 295 23.83 9.87 -16.39
N GLY A 296 23.92 10.01 -15.06
CA GLY A 296 25.18 10.03 -14.33
C GLY A 296 26.00 8.76 -14.53
N LEU A 297 25.35 7.59 -14.54
CA LEU A 297 25.97 6.28 -14.74
C LEU A 297 26.49 6.12 -16.17
N VAL A 298 25.73 6.53 -17.20
CA VAL A 298 26.24 6.56 -18.59
C VAL A 298 27.46 7.47 -18.66
N ARG A 299 27.35 8.69 -18.15
CA ARG A 299 28.42 9.71 -18.23
C ARG A 299 29.74 9.22 -17.65
N ILE A 300 29.71 8.65 -16.44
CA ILE A 300 30.94 8.14 -15.80
C ILE A 300 31.47 6.88 -16.50
N SER A 301 30.58 5.98 -16.91
CA SER A 301 30.99 4.74 -17.58
C SER A 301 31.58 4.99 -18.96
N SER A 302 31.02 5.92 -19.73
CA SER A 302 31.56 6.36 -21.02
C SER A 302 32.93 7.01 -20.86
N TRP A 303 33.11 7.87 -19.86
CA TRP A 303 34.42 8.44 -19.58
C TRP A 303 35.44 7.35 -19.25
N LEU A 304 35.09 6.39 -18.38
CA LEU A 304 35.96 5.27 -18.01
C LEU A 304 36.35 4.38 -19.21
N VAL A 305 35.39 4.05 -20.07
CA VAL A 305 35.66 3.30 -21.32
C VAL A 305 36.54 4.12 -22.28
N GLY A 306 36.44 5.45 -22.27
CA GLY A 306 37.37 6.32 -23.01
C GLY A 306 38.79 6.36 -22.43
N GLN A 307 38.97 6.08 -21.13
CA GLN A 307 40.27 6.10 -20.45
C GLN A 307 40.99 4.74 -20.43
N HIS A 308 40.26 3.64 -20.66
CA HIS A 308 40.74 2.27 -20.45
C HIS A 308 40.20 1.31 -21.50
N PRO A 309 40.91 0.21 -21.83
CA PRO A 309 40.48 -0.77 -22.81
C PRO A 309 39.39 -1.70 -22.25
N ILE A 310 38.25 -1.14 -21.86
CA ILE A 310 37.08 -1.86 -21.32
C ILE A 310 36.10 -2.11 -22.48
N PRO A 311 35.79 -3.38 -22.83
CA PRO A 311 34.78 -3.68 -23.83
C PRO A 311 33.39 -3.16 -23.42
N THR A 312 32.64 -2.59 -24.36
CA THR A 312 31.26 -2.10 -24.13
C THR A 312 30.22 -3.22 -24.08
N THR A 313 30.64 -4.49 -24.11
CA THR A 313 29.77 -5.67 -24.05
C THR A 313 29.68 -6.23 -22.63
N ALA A 314 28.89 -7.30 -22.45
CA ALA A 314 28.77 -8.00 -21.17
C ALA A 314 30.09 -8.62 -20.65
N SER A 315 31.11 -8.77 -21.49
CA SER A 315 32.42 -9.26 -21.04
C SER A 315 33.21 -8.20 -20.28
N GLY A 316 33.01 -6.91 -20.61
CA GLY A 316 33.70 -5.76 -20.01
C GLY A 316 32.87 -5.01 -18.97
N ILE A 317 31.57 -4.83 -19.21
CA ILE A 317 30.65 -4.09 -18.31
C ILE A 317 29.67 -5.07 -17.68
N ARG A 318 29.72 -5.21 -16.35
CA ARG A 318 29.01 -6.25 -15.58
C ARG A 318 28.26 -5.66 -14.39
N GLY A 319 27.19 -6.31 -13.95
CA GLY A 319 26.68 -6.15 -12.58
C GLY A 319 27.53 -6.95 -11.60
N HIS A 320 27.48 -6.64 -10.31
CA HIS A 320 28.19 -7.43 -9.28
C HIS A 320 27.86 -8.92 -9.37
N ARG A 321 26.57 -9.26 -9.50
CA ARG A 321 26.09 -10.65 -9.65
C ARG A 321 26.56 -11.40 -10.90
N ASP A 322 27.11 -10.71 -11.90
CA ASP A 322 27.60 -11.34 -13.13
C ASP A 322 29.01 -11.95 -12.98
N TRP A 323 29.62 -11.81 -11.80
CA TRP A 323 30.96 -12.34 -11.50
C TRP A 323 30.89 -13.76 -10.95
N PRO A 324 31.80 -14.66 -11.36
CA PRO A 324 31.87 -16.01 -10.81
C PRO A 324 32.05 -16.01 -9.29
N GLY A 325 31.21 -16.77 -8.58
CA GLY A 325 31.17 -16.81 -7.12
C GLY A 325 30.29 -15.74 -6.46
N HIS A 326 29.56 -14.94 -7.24
CA HIS A 326 28.69 -13.87 -6.75
C HIS A 326 27.26 -13.93 -7.32
N THR A 327 26.85 -15.04 -7.94
CA THR A 327 25.57 -15.14 -8.66
C THR A 327 24.33 -15.04 -7.75
N SER A 328 24.47 -15.38 -6.46
CA SER A 328 23.44 -15.19 -5.45
C SER A 328 23.35 -13.76 -4.93
N ASN A 329 24.24 -12.85 -5.36
CA ASN A 329 24.28 -11.49 -4.86
C ASN A 329 23.12 -10.64 -5.44
N ALA A 330 22.37 -9.96 -4.58
CA ALA A 330 21.30 -9.06 -5.01
C ALA A 330 21.81 -7.79 -5.71
N CYS A 331 23.10 -7.43 -5.63
CA CYS A 331 23.68 -6.26 -6.27
C CYS A 331 23.88 -6.47 -7.80
N PRO A 332 23.55 -5.50 -8.68
CA PRO A 332 23.15 -4.10 -8.42
C PRO A 332 21.64 -3.87 -8.24
N GLY A 333 20.88 -4.90 -7.89
CA GLY A 333 19.42 -4.89 -7.83
C GLY A 333 18.81 -5.32 -9.17
N ALA A 334 17.65 -5.99 -9.13
CA ALA A 334 17.03 -6.55 -10.33
C ALA A 334 16.68 -5.46 -11.37
N ARG A 335 16.23 -4.27 -10.92
CA ARG A 335 15.86 -3.15 -11.81
C ARG A 335 17.07 -2.52 -12.50
N LEU A 336 18.14 -2.25 -11.76
CA LEU A 336 19.36 -1.68 -12.35
C LEU A 336 20.14 -2.72 -13.19
N HIS A 337 20.14 -3.99 -12.77
CA HIS A 337 20.75 -5.08 -13.54
C HIS A 337 20.07 -5.26 -14.91
N ALA A 338 18.74 -5.25 -14.96
CA ALA A 338 17.96 -5.32 -16.19
C ALA A 338 18.27 -4.17 -17.17
N TRP A 339 18.78 -3.04 -16.68
CA TRP A 339 19.14 -1.87 -17.50
C TRP A 339 20.57 -1.91 -18.05
N LEU A 340 21.43 -2.83 -17.59
CA LEU A 340 22.82 -2.94 -18.06
C LEU A 340 22.97 -3.12 -19.60
N PRO A 341 22.09 -3.84 -20.32
CA PRO A 341 22.12 -3.87 -21.77
C PRO A 341 21.94 -2.48 -22.41
N THR A 342 21.09 -1.63 -21.85
CA THR A 342 20.89 -0.24 -22.30
C THR A 342 22.11 0.60 -22.05
N LEU A 343 22.72 0.49 -20.86
CA LEU A 343 24.00 1.16 -20.53
C LEU A 343 25.09 0.83 -21.56
N ARG A 344 25.26 -0.46 -21.85
CA ARG A 344 26.25 -0.96 -22.82
C ARG A 344 26.03 -0.35 -24.21
N SER A 345 24.78 -0.33 -24.68
CA SER A 345 24.41 0.28 -25.96
C SER A 345 24.67 1.78 -26.00
N ALA A 346 24.32 2.52 -24.93
CA ALA A 346 24.55 3.96 -24.84
C ALA A 346 26.05 4.31 -24.87
N ILE A 347 26.88 3.54 -24.16
CA ILE A 347 28.33 3.74 -24.18
C ILE A 347 28.92 3.40 -25.56
N ALA A 348 28.48 2.31 -26.19
CA ALA A 348 28.92 1.91 -27.53
C ALA A 348 28.57 2.97 -28.59
N ALA A 349 27.49 3.74 -28.39
CA ALA A 349 27.09 4.87 -29.22
C ALA A 349 27.90 6.16 -28.96
N GLY A 350 29.04 6.08 -28.27
CA GLY A 350 29.95 7.21 -28.06
C GLY A 350 29.65 8.06 -26.82
N GLY A 351 28.89 7.54 -25.86
CA GLY A 351 28.50 8.28 -24.65
C GLY A 351 27.51 9.42 -24.92
N ASN A 352 27.02 9.53 -26.15
CA ASN A 352 25.80 10.23 -26.45
C ASN A 352 24.65 9.38 -25.87
N ILE A 353 24.21 9.78 -24.69
CA ILE A 353 22.78 9.76 -24.41
C ILE A 353 22.16 10.54 -25.59
N PRO A 354 21.07 10.07 -26.25
CA PRO A 354 20.30 10.91 -27.15
C PRO A 354 20.20 12.32 -26.53
N PRO A 355 20.37 13.42 -27.30
CA PRO A 355 20.40 14.75 -26.70
C PRO A 355 19.21 14.85 -25.75
N ALA A 356 19.41 15.42 -24.55
CA ALA A 356 18.32 15.67 -23.61
C ALA A 356 17.15 16.19 -24.45
N CYS A 357 16.22 15.28 -24.66
CA CYS A 357 14.97 15.48 -25.32
C CYS A 357 14.39 16.82 -24.84
N GLN A 358 13.80 17.58 -25.76
CA GLN A 358 13.06 18.75 -25.31
C GLN A 358 11.83 18.24 -24.56
N ASN A 359 11.66 18.69 -23.32
CA ASN A 359 10.43 18.48 -22.56
C ASN A 359 9.27 18.99 -23.43
N ALA A 360 8.48 18.07 -23.98
CA ALA A 360 7.29 18.41 -24.74
C ALA A 360 6.16 18.90 -23.81
N CYS A 361 6.32 18.71 -22.50
CA CYS A 361 5.35 19.06 -21.47
C CYS A 361 6.02 19.20 -20.08
N THR A 362 5.27 19.66 -19.07
CA THR A 362 5.76 19.83 -17.69
C THR A 362 5.51 18.55 -16.87
N PRO A 363 6.49 18.00 -16.11
CA PRO A 363 6.30 16.79 -15.31
C PRO A 363 5.03 16.86 -14.45
N GLY A 364 4.21 15.80 -14.50
CA GLY A 364 2.95 15.73 -13.76
C GLY A 364 1.76 16.45 -14.42
N ALA A 365 1.98 17.26 -15.46
CA ALA A 365 0.89 17.80 -16.25
C ALA A 365 0.09 16.67 -16.93
N THR A 366 -1.20 16.88 -17.13
CA THR A 366 -2.07 15.96 -17.86
C THR A 366 -2.76 16.68 -19.00
N ARG A 367 -3.10 15.94 -20.06
CA ARG A 367 -3.94 16.45 -21.16
C ARG A 367 -4.80 15.35 -21.72
N CYS A 368 -5.83 15.75 -22.47
CA CYS A 368 -6.65 14.82 -23.22
C CYS A 368 -6.07 14.58 -24.62
N GLN A 369 -6.02 13.31 -25.01
CA GLN A 369 -5.78 12.88 -26.38
C GLN A 369 -6.86 11.86 -26.76
N GLY A 370 -7.85 12.30 -27.56
CA GLY A 370 -9.08 11.54 -27.78
C GLY A 370 -9.84 11.35 -26.47
N ASN A 371 -10.39 10.15 -26.24
CA ASN A 371 -11.06 9.82 -24.99
C ASN A 371 -10.11 9.24 -23.92
N GLY A 372 -8.85 9.68 -23.88
CA GLY A 372 -7.86 9.18 -22.93
C GLY A 372 -6.96 10.28 -22.38
N VAL A 373 -6.42 10.02 -21.19
CA VAL A 373 -5.51 10.94 -20.48
C VAL A 373 -4.07 10.56 -20.81
N GLU A 374 -3.34 11.51 -21.38
CA GLU A 374 -1.89 11.46 -21.41
C GLU A 374 -1.37 12.16 -20.16
N ARG A 375 -0.53 11.46 -19.40
CA ARG A 375 0.28 12.08 -18.36
C ARG A 375 1.61 12.50 -18.97
N CYS A 376 2.13 13.61 -18.50
CA CYS A 376 3.45 14.08 -18.82
C CYS A 376 4.46 13.48 -17.83
N ALA A 377 5.35 12.64 -18.33
CA ALA A 377 6.41 11.97 -17.59
C ALA A 377 7.50 11.52 -18.57
N ASP A 378 8.54 10.89 -18.05
CA ASP A 378 9.58 10.27 -18.86
C ASP A 378 9.17 8.82 -19.20
N PHE A 379 8.59 8.61 -20.38
CA PHE A 379 8.05 7.31 -20.82
C PHE A 379 9.02 6.51 -21.70
N ASN A 380 10.02 7.20 -22.22
CA ASN A 380 11.05 6.72 -23.12
C ASN A 380 12.37 6.48 -22.37
N SER A 381 12.41 6.73 -21.06
CA SER A 381 13.57 6.52 -20.18
C SER A 381 14.82 7.26 -20.67
N ASP A 382 14.60 8.45 -21.24
CA ASP A 382 15.63 9.32 -21.83
C ASP A 382 15.78 10.68 -21.12
N GLY A 383 15.04 10.90 -20.02
CA GLY A 383 15.25 12.03 -19.11
C GLY A 383 14.33 13.20 -19.31
N CYS A 384 13.46 13.15 -20.31
CA CYS A 384 12.64 14.31 -20.65
C CYS A 384 11.19 13.94 -20.73
N THR A 385 10.41 14.91 -20.36
CA THR A 385 9.00 14.71 -20.22
C THR A 385 8.33 14.81 -21.57
N THR A 386 7.83 13.67 -22.03
CA THR A 386 6.95 13.57 -23.18
C THR A 386 5.55 13.23 -22.70
N TRP A 387 4.58 13.43 -23.58
CA TRP A 387 3.26 12.86 -23.36
C TRP A 387 3.37 11.34 -23.53
N GLY A 388 2.98 10.61 -22.50
CA GLY A 388 2.99 9.15 -22.55
C GLY A 388 1.90 8.59 -23.45
N GLY A 389 1.78 7.27 -23.47
CA GLY A 389 0.63 6.64 -24.09
C GLY A 389 -0.68 7.17 -23.48
N SER A 390 -1.62 7.55 -24.34
CA SER A 390 -2.97 7.92 -23.91
C SER A 390 -3.59 6.72 -23.21
N THR A 391 -3.81 6.86 -21.91
CA THR A 391 -4.60 5.88 -21.15
C THR A 391 -6.04 6.19 -21.48
N ALA A 392 -6.67 5.35 -22.29
CA ALA A 392 -8.09 5.46 -22.58
C ALA A 392 -8.83 5.57 -21.24
N CYS A 393 -9.66 6.61 -21.12
CA CYS A 393 -10.53 6.73 -19.99
C CYS A 393 -11.39 5.47 -19.92
N GLY A 394 -11.69 5.07 -18.68
CA GLY A 394 -12.51 3.90 -18.44
C GLY A 394 -13.80 4.02 -19.25
N CYS A 395 -14.46 2.91 -19.51
CA CYS A 395 -15.77 3.02 -20.14
C CYS A 395 -16.61 4.02 -19.31
N GLY A 396 -17.46 4.80 -19.97
CA GLY A 396 -18.26 5.80 -19.27
C GLY A 396 -17.51 6.99 -18.71
N GLU A 397 -16.22 7.10 -18.96
CA GLU A 397 -15.44 8.28 -18.61
C GLU A 397 -15.10 9.05 -19.88
N GLU A 398 -15.26 10.37 -19.84
CA GLU A 398 -14.78 11.27 -20.88
C GLU A 398 -13.57 12.05 -20.40
N CYS A 399 -12.53 12.11 -21.24
CA CYS A 399 -11.39 12.94 -20.89
C CYS A 399 -11.75 14.43 -21.02
N THR A 400 -11.79 15.14 -19.89
CA THR A 400 -11.99 16.59 -19.83
C THR A 400 -10.87 17.23 -19.03
N ALA A 401 -10.23 18.27 -19.59
CA ALA A 401 -9.15 19.03 -18.93
C ALA A 401 -7.96 18.19 -18.40
N GLY A 402 -7.65 17.07 -19.05
CA GLY A 402 -6.56 16.19 -18.64
C GLY A 402 -6.93 15.23 -17.50
N ALA A 403 -8.21 15.02 -17.23
CA ALA A 403 -8.69 14.01 -16.29
C ALA A 403 -9.80 13.18 -16.94
N CYS A 404 -9.86 11.89 -16.62
CA CYS A 404 -11.02 11.08 -16.94
C CYS A 404 -12.13 11.47 -15.98
N VAL A 405 -13.13 12.17 -16.51
CA VAL A 405 -14.30 12.58 -15.76
C VAL A 405 -15.36 11.54 -16.03
N ARG A 406 -15.76 10.85 -14.96
CA ARG A 406 -16.76 9.79 -15.04
C ARG A 406 -18.12 10.39 -15.31
N ASP A 407 -18.72 9.98 -16.41
CA ASP A 407 -20.15 10.08 -16.60
C ASP A 407 -20.80 9.21 -15.51
N PRO A 408 -21.54 9.82 -14.55
CA PRO A 408 -22.16 9.09 -13.46
C PRO A 408 -23.16 8.03 -13.94
N ASP A 409 -23.58 8.08 -15.20
CA ASP A 409 -24.66 7.29 -15.77
C ASP A 409 -24.17 6.08 -16.60
N VAL A 410 -22.86 5.87 -16.76
CA VAL A 410 -22.30 4.80 -17.62
C VAL A 410 -21.49 3.75 -16.81
N CYS A 411 -21.89 2.46 -16.91
CA CYS A 411 -21.37 1.33 -16.14
C CYS A 411 -20.30 0.51 -16.87
N CYS A 412 -19.13 0.29 -16.24
CA CYS A 412 -17.95 -0.22 -16.92
C CYS A 412 -17.12 -1.19 -16.05
N PRO A 413 -16.82 -2.40 -16.55
CA PRO A 413 -16.09 -3.42 -15.80
C PRO A 413 -14.57 -3.18 -15.83
N ALA A 414 -13.87 -3.45 -14.72
CA ALA A 414 -12.41 -3.56 -14.67
C ALA A 414 -11.98 -5.04 -14.56
N ALA A 415 -10.97 -5.45 -15.34
CA ALA A 415 -10.43 -6.81 -15.52
C ALA A 415 -9.71 -7.34 -14.25
N VAL A 416 -9.41 -8.63 -14.02
CA VAL A 416 -9.21 -9.88 -14.80
C VAL A 416 -9.82 -11.03 -13.97
N PRO A 417 -10.42 -12.08 -14.56
CA PRO A 417 -10.98 -13.20 -13.79
C PRO A 417 -9.94 -13.92 -12.93
N ASP A 418 -10.18 -13.93 -11.62
CA ASP A 418 -9.52 -14.79 -10.63
C ASP A 418 -10.22 -16.17 -10.64
N PRO A 419 -9.52 -17.29 -10.94
CA PRO A 419 -10.14 -18.61 -11.05
C PRO A 419 -10.64 -19.20 -9.72
N ILE A 420 -10.41 -18.54 -8.57
CA ILE A 420 -10.81 -19.03 -7.24
C ILE A 420 -12.06 -18.28 -6.71
N ALA A 421 -12.43 -17.13 -7.30
CA ALA A 421 -13.52 -16.28 -6.81
C ALA A 421 -14.88 -16.56 -7.51
N ARG A 422 -15.99 -16.44 -6.76
CA ARG A 422 -17.36 -16.61 -7.30
C ARG A 422 -17.73 -15.54 -8.35
N PHE A 423 -17.25 -14.31 -8.17
CA PHE A 423 -17.48 -13.20 -9.10
C PHE A 423 -16.16 -12.80 -9.74
N ALA A 424 -16.13 -12.71 -11.07
CA ALA A 424 -14.92 -12.48 -11.85
C ALA A 424 -14.35 -11.06 -11.72
N ASP A 425 -15.11 -10.12 -11.14
CA ASP A 425 -14.71 -8.73 -10.83
C ASP A 425 -14.51 -8.48 -9.33
N VAL A 426 -14.47 -9.55 -8.50
CA VAL A 426 -14.16 -9.49 -7.07
C VAL A 426 -13.10 -10.54 -6.73
N PRO A 427 -11.80 -10.21 -6.85
CA PRO A 427 -10.70 -11.09 -6.44
C PRO A 427 -10.77 -11.46 -4.95
N ALA A 428 -10.18 -12.59 -4.55
CA ALA A 428 -10.22 -13.04 -3.14
C ALA A 428 -9.57 -12.04 -2.15
N SER A 429 -8.64 -11.21 -2.62
CA SER A 429 -8.01 -10.12 -1.85
C SER A 429 -8.86 -8.85 -1.78
N SER A 430 -10.00 -8.78 -2.47
CA SER A 430 -10.88 -7.62 -2.45
C SER A 430 -11.56 -7.47 -1.09
N TRP A 431 -11.64 -6.24 -0.60
CA TRP A 431 -12.44 -5.91 0.58
C TRP A 431 -13.92 -6.31 0.42
N ALA A 432 -14.42 -6.35 -0.82
CA ALA A 432 -15.79 -6.73 -1.12
C ALA A 432 -15.98 -8.26 -1.18
N ALA A 433 -14.91 -9.06 -1.20
CA ALA A 433 -14.99 -10.51 -1.34
C ALA A 433 -15.79 -11.19 -0.21
N PRO A 434 -15.53 -10.92 1.09
CA PRO A 434 -16.27 -11.58 2.17
C PRO A 434 -17.78 -11.30 2.11
N VAL A 435 -18.16 -10.07 1.74
CA VAL A 435 -19.56 -9.65 1.65
C VAL A 435 -20.22 -10.21 0.41
N ALA A 436 -19.57 -10.13 -0.75
CA ALA A 436 -20.09 -10.65 -2.01
C ALA A 436 -20.31 -12.16 -1.94
N GLU A 437 -19.35 -12.90 -1.39
CA GLU A 437 -19.46 -14.34 -1.18
C GLU A 437 -20.60 -14.66 -0.22
N ARG A 438 -20.66 -13.98 0.93
CA ARG A 438 -21.70 -14.23 1.93
C ARG A 438 -23.11 -13.95 1.42
N LEU A 439 -23.31 -12.84 0.72
CA LEU A 439 -24.61 -12.51 0.12
C LEU A 439 -25.00 -13.51 -0.98
N ALA A 440 -24.02 -14.05 -1.72
CA ALA A 440 -24.29 -15.04 -2.75
C ALA A 440 -24.57 -16.44 -2.17
N GLU A 441 -23.90 -16.82 -1.08
CA GLU A 441 -24.21 -18.03 -0.30
C GLU A 441 -25.62 -18.01 0.26
N LEU A 442 -26.04 -16.86 0.78
CA LEU A 442 -27.40 -16.65 1.30
C LEU A 442 -28.44 -16.49 0.18
N GLY A 443 -28.04 -16.52 -1.09
CA GLY A 443 -28.93 -16.36 -2.24
C GLY A 443 -29.50 -14.94 -2.41
N ILE A 444 -29.00 -13.96 -1.64
CA ILE A 444 -29.46 -12.57 -1.63
C ILE A 444 -29.04 -11.84 -2.91
N THR A 445 -27.81 -12.05 -3.37
CA THR A 445 -27.27 -11.46 -4.61
C THR A 445 -26.88 -12.53 -5.62
N GLN A 446 -27.09 -12.23 -6.90
CA GLN A 446 -26.55 -13.00 -8.02
C GLN A 446 -25.51 -12.18 -8.81
N GLY A 447 -25.12 -11.01 -8.27
CA GLY A 447 -24.31 -10.05 -9.01
C GLY A 447 -25.13 -9.15 -9.95
N CYS A 448 -24.44 -8.31 -10.71
CA CYS A 448 -24.98 -7.43 -11.75
C CYS A 448 -25.03 -8.09 -13.14
N GLN A 449 -24.23 -9.14 -13.35
CA GLN A 449 -24.13 -9.91 -14.58
C GLN A 449 -23.91 -11.37 -14.21
N SER A 450 -24.44 -12.29 -15.02
CA SER A 450 -24.42 -13.73 -14.75
C SER A 450 -23.36 -14.52 -15.52
N ASP A 451 -22.85 -13.99 -16.64
CA ASP A 451 -21.84 -14.68 -17.46
C ASP A 451 -20.87 -13.70 -18.16
N PRO A 452 -19.58 -13.64 -17.76
CA PRO A 452 -19.10 -14.18 -16.49
C PRO A 452 -19.84 -13.54 -15.30
N PRO A 453 -19.98 -14.24 -14.15
CA PRO A 453 -20.65 -13.69 -12.99
C PRO A 453 -19.87 -12.47 -12.47
N PHE A 454 -20.49 -11.30 -12.45
CA PHE A 454 -19.90 -10.08 -11.88
C PHE A 454 -20.75 -9.56 -10.72
N PHE A 455 -20.09 -9.16 -9.63
CA PHE A 455 -20.72 -8.54 -8.47
C PHE A 455 -21.00 -7.05 -8.68
N CYS A 456 -20.18 -6.37 -9.48
CA CYS A 456 -20.11 -4.93 -9.70
C CYS A 456 -19.95 -4.11 -8.40
N PRO A 457 -18.85 -4.30 -7.63
CA PRO A 457 -18.71 -3.71 -6.30
C PRO A 457 -18.75 -2.17 -6.29
N SER A 458 -18.26 -1.55 -7.36
CA SER A 458 -18.16 -0.10 -7.51
C SER A 458 -19.35 0.53 -8.24
N CYS A 459 -20.30 -0.26 -8.75
CA CYS A 459 -21.49 0.28 -9.40
C CYS A 459 -22.49 0.81 -8.37
N ARG A 460 -23.30 1.81 -8.73
CA ARG A 460 -24.49 2.18 -7.94
C ARG A 460 -25.47 1.02 -7.93
N LEU A 461 -26.33 0.92 -6.92
CA LEU A 461 -27.41 -0.08 -6.84
C LEU A 461 -28.73 0.54 -7.34
N PRO A 462 -29.19 0.28 -8.59
CA PRO A 462 -30.45 0.79 -9.09
C PRO A 462 -31.64 0.23 -8.30
N ARG A 463 -32.73 0.99 -8.21
CA ARG A 463 -33.94 0.64 -7.46
C ARG A 463 -34.52 -0.72 -7.84
N GLY A 464 -34.48 -1.10 -9.12
CA GLY A 464 -34.91 -2.42 -9.56
C GLY A 464 -34.04 -3.56 -9.06
N GLN A 465 -32.71 -3.35 -8.98
CA GLN A 465 -31.78 -4.33 -8.42
C GLN A 465 -31.87 -4.38 -6.89
N ALA A 466 -32.01 -3.23 -6.24
CA ALA A 466 -32.27 -3.14 -4.82
C ALA A 466 -33.55 -3.92 -4.48
N ALA A 467 -34.62 -3.80 -5.28
CA ALA A 467 -35.86 -4.52 -5.04
C ALA A 467 -35.66 -6.04 -4.94
N ALA A 468 -34.84 -6.61 -5.84
CA ALA A 468 -34.52 -8.03 -5.82
C ALA A 468 -33.68 -8.45 -4.60
N VAL A 469 -32.68 -7.63 -4.23
CA VAL A 469 -31.87 -7.86 -3.02
C VAL A 469 -32.76 -7.85 -1.78
N LEU A 470 -33.66 -6.88 -1.67
CA LEU A 470 -34.53 -6.69 -0.52
C LEU A 470 -35.57 -7.79 -0.35
N VAL A 471 -36.22 -8.22 -1.45
CA VAL A 471 -37.20 -9.33 -1.40
C VAL A 471 -36.51 -10.63 -0.96
N ARG A 472 -35.29 -10.89 -1.45
CA ARG A 472 -34.53 -12.11 -1.07
C ARG A 472 -34.00 -12.02 0.36
N ALA A 473 -33.48 -10.86 0.77
CA ALA A 473 -32.99 -10.65 2.14
C ALA A 473 -34.12 -10.75 3.17
N ALA A 474 -35.33 -10.31 2.81
CA ALA A 474 -36.52 -10.41 3.64
C ALA A 474 -37.26 -11.76 3.53
N ASP A 475 -36.71 -12.73 2.77
CA ASP A 475 -37.31 -14.05 2.52
C ASP A 475 -38.78 -13.97 2.08
N LEU A 476 -39.09 -12.98 1.22
CA LEU A 476 -40.43 -12.76 0.70
C LEU A 476 -40.61 -13.52 -0.62
N ASP A 477 -41.76 -14.19 -0.75
CA ASP A 477 -42.13 -14.87 -1.99
C ASP A 477 -42.43 -13.85 -3.10
N PRO A 478 -41.70 -13.85 -4.23
CA PRO A 478 -41.94 -12.92 -5.32
C PRO A 478 -43.32 -13.13 -5.94
N VAL A 479 -44.14 -12.08 -6.01
CA VAL A 479 -45.45 -12.14 -6.67
C VAL A 479 -45.29 -12.37 -8.18
N PRO A 480 -46.18 -13.15 -8.82
CA PRO A 480 -46.11 -13.41 -10.25
C PRO A 480 -46.11 -12.13 -11.08
N ALA A 481 -45.29 -12.10 -12.13
CA ALA A 481 -45.08 -10.92 -12.98
C ALA A 481 -46.36 -10.41 -13.68
N ALA A 482 -47.43 -11.21 -13.75
CA ALA A 482 -48.64 -10.94 -14.54
C ALA A 482 -49.58 -9.81 -14.02
N SER A 483 -49.15 -8.97 -13.07
CA SER A 483 -50.00 -7.91 -12.51
C SER A 483 -49.25 -6.58 -12.38
N PRO A 484 -49.04 -5.85 -13.49
CA PRO A 484 -48.28 -4.60 -13.47
C PRO A 484 -49.10 -3.46 -12.84
N VAL A 485 -48.59 -2.86 -11.76
CA VAL A 485 -49.13 -1.58 -11.25
C VAL A 485 -48.32 -0.35 -11.70
N PHE A 486 -47.05 -0.54 -12.05
CA PHE A 486 -46.18 0.54 -12.51
C PHE A 486 -46.16 0.67 -14.03
N THR A 487 -46.28 1.89 -14.55
CA THR A 487 -46.34 2.15 -16.00
C THR A 487 -44.97 2.11 -16.70
N ASP A 488 -43.89 2.22 -15.94
CA ASP A 488 -42.50 2.31 -16.43
C ASP A 488 -41.66 1.04 -16.14
N VAL A 489 -42.29 -0.03 -15.66
CA VAL A 489 -41.64 -1.33 -15.46
C VAL A 489 -42.01 -2.22 -16.64
N ASP A 490 -41.01 -2.53 -17.47
CA ASP A 490 -41.20 -3.39 -18.65
C ASP A 490 -41.80 -4.76 -18.26
N ALA A 491 -42.73 -5.25 -19.07
CA ALA A 491 -43.44 -6.50 -18.80
C ALA A 491 -42.52 -7.74 -18.82
N ASN A 492 -41.36 -7.68 -19.44
CA ASN A 492 -40.37 -8.75 -19.46
C ASN A 492 -39.19 -8.48 -18.51
N SER A 493 -39.23 -7.38 -17.75
CA SER A 493 -38.19 -7.07 -16.78
C SER A 493 -38.07 -8.16 -15.72
N TRP A 494 -36.85 -8.68 -15.54
CA TRP A 494 -36.53 -9.66 -14.50
C TRP A 494 -36.74 -9.10 -13.08
N ALA A 495 -36.65 -7.77 -12.92
CA ALA A 495 -36.85 -7.10 -11.64
C ALA A 495 -38.35 -6.98 -11.27
N ARG A 496 -39.26 -7.14 -12.25
CA ARG A 496 -40.70 -6.90 -12.08
C ARG A 496 -41.34 -7.68 -10.93
N PRO A 497 -41.13 -9.01 -10.76
CA PRO A 497 -41.70 -9.77 -9.64
C PRO A 497 -41.31 -9.17 -8.29
N PHE A 498 -40.05 -8.76 -8.15
CA PHE A 498 -39.52 -8.21 -6.90
C PHE A 498 -40.07 -6.81 -6.63
N ILE A 499 -40.13 -5.95 -7.66
CA ILE A 499 -40.70 -4.60 -7.57
C ILE A 499 -42.17 -4.65 -7.14
N GLU A 500 -42.95 -5.52 -7.77
CA GLU A 500 -44.36 -5.72 -7.46
C GLU A 500 -44.56 -6.27 -6.04
N THR A 501 -43.66 -7.15 -5.59
CA THR A 501 -43.66 -7.71 -4.23
C THR A 501 -43.43 -6.62 -3.19
N LEU A 502 -42.43 -5.76 -3.39
CA LEU A 502 -42.15 -4.68 -2.45
C LEU A 502 -43.28 -3.66 -2.41
N HIS A 503 -43.88 -3.32 -3.56
CA HIS A 503 -45.00 -2.39 -3.58
C HIS A 503 -46.23 -2.94 -2.83
N ARG A 504 -46.61 -4.20 -3.09
CA ARG A 504 -47.78 -4.84 -2.46
C ARG A 504 -47.63 -5.01 -0.95
N ASN A 505 -46.39 -5.18 -0.49
CA ASN A 505 -46.06 -5.31 0.92
C ASN A 505 -45.59 -3.98 1.53
N CYS A 506 -45.79 -2.84 0.85
CA CYS A 506 -45.48 -1.49 1.37
C CYS A 506 -44.02 -1.24 1.71
N HIS A 507 -43.09 -1.99 1.12
CA HIS A 507 -41.67 -1.88 1.43
C HIS A 507 -40.99 -0.78 0.59
N LEU A 508 -41.49 -0.51 -0.61
CA LEU A 508 -40.91 0.49 -1.51
C LEU A 508 -41.96 1.06 -2.48
N ASP A 509 -42.22 2.37 -2.38
CA ASP A 509 -43.13 3.08 -3.28
C ASP A 509 -42.46 3.52 -4.59
N GLY A 510 -43.28 3.82 -5.59
CA GLY A 510 -42.86 4.39 -6.86
C GLY A 510 -42.34 5.82 -6.76
N CYS A 511 -41.54 6.25 -7.73
CA CYS A 511 -41.00 7.61 -7.85
C CYS A 511 -42.06 8.67 -8.26
N SER A 512 -43.18 8.25 -8.86
CA SER A 512 -44.29 9.13 -9.23
C SER A 512 -45.62 8.43 -8.93
N SER A 513 -46.63 9.19 -8.49
CA SER A 513 -47.98 8.68 -8.22
C SER A 513 -48.93 8.81 -9.42
N GLU A 514 -48.69 9.77 -10.33
CA GLU A 514 -49.53 10.00 -11.51
C GLU A 514 -48.70 10.41 -12.75
N PRO A 515 -48.51 9.52 -13.75
CA PRO A 515 -48.79 8.08 -13.67
C PRO A 515 -47.91 7.39 -12.62
N LEU A 516 -48.39 6.26 -12.08
CA LEU A 516 -47.67 5.47 -11.08
C LEU A 516 -46.42 4.85 -11.72
N ARG A 517 -45.23 5.33 -11.33
CA ARG A 517 -43.92 4.90 -11.87
C ARG A 517 -43.00 4.43 -10.77
N PHE A 518 -42.20 3.40 -11.01
CA PHE A 518 -41.24 2.85 -10.06
C PHE A 518 -39.83 3.46 -10.17
N CYS A 519 -39.45 3.90 -11.37
CA CYS A 519 -38.13 4.33 -11.79
C CYS A 519 -37.06 3.27 -11.49
N PRO A 520 -37.09 2.09 -12.15
CA PRO A 520 -36.22 0.96 -11.82
C PRO A 520 -34.73 1.22 -12.05
N SER A 521 -34.40 2.16 -12.94
CA SER A 521 -33.02 2.55 -13.27
C SER A 521 -32.45 3.61 -12.33
N ASP A 522 -33.29 4.32 -11.58
CA ASP A 522 -32.82 5.37 -10.66
C ASP A 522 -32.10 4.73 -9.46
N THR A 523 -31.18 5.45 -8.83
CA THR A 523 -30.48 4.99 -7.63
C THR A 523 -31.42 4.99 -6.41
N ILE A 524 -31.22 4.07 -5.46
CA ILE A 524 -32.00 4.06 -4.21
C ILE A 524 -31.83 5.36 -3.40
N THR A 525 -32.92 5.90 -2.85
CA THR A 525 -32.93 7.16 -2.09
C THR A 525 -32.83 6.93 -0.59
N ARG A 526 -32.52 7.98 0.18
CA ARG A 526 -32.42 7.95 1.65
C ARG A 526 -33.68 7.44 2.34
N ALA A 527 -34.86 7.88 1.89
CA ALA A 527 -36.12 7.40 2.44
C ALA A 527 -36.35 5.90 2.16
N ALA A 528 -35.96 5.43 0.97
CA ALA A 528 -36.09 4.02 0.58
C ALA A 528 -35.14 3.10 1.36
N PHE A 529 -33.88 3.51 1.55
CA PHE A 529 -32.93 2.76 2.35
C PHE A 529 -33.32 2.73 3.85
N GLY A 530 -33.82 3.86 4.38
CA GLY A 530 -34.31 3.93 5.76
C GLY A 530 -35.54 3.06 6.02
N LEU A 531 -36.47 2.95 5.06
CA LEU A 531 -37.62 2.05 5.11
C LEU A 531 -37.23 0.57 5.23
N VAL A 532 -36.18 0.17 4.51
CA VAL A 532 -35.61 -1.18 4.59
C VAL A 532 -35.01 -1.43 5.98
N LEU A 533 -34.22 -0.48 6.47
CA LEU A 533 -33.50 -0.61 7.74
C LEU A 533 -34.45 -0.66 8.94
N LEU A 534 -35.51 0.15 8.96
CA LEU A 534 -36.54 0.13 10.01
C LEU A 534 -37.17 -1.25 10.20
N ARG A 535 -37.39 -1.98 9.11
CA ARG A 535 -38.02 -3.31 9.16
C ARG A 535 -37.02 -4.44 9.40
N ALA A 536 -35.80 -4.35 8.86
CA ALA A 536 -34.74 -5.31 9.16
C ALA A 536 -34.39 -5.36 10.66
N LEU A 537 -34.66 -4.27 11.39
CA LEU A 537 -34.36 -4.10 12.80
C LEU A 537 -35.60 -4.10 13.70
N ASP A 538 -36.79 -4.33 13.15
CA ASP A 538 -38.07 -4.37 13.87
C ASP A 538 -38.35 -3.10 14.71
N LEU A 539 -37.92 -1.92 14.22
CA LEU A 539 -37.96 -0.64 14.95
C LEU A 539 -39.33 0.06 14.90
N ASP A 540 -40.27 -0.43 14.11
CA ASP A 540 -41.67 0.02 14.08
C ASP A 540 -42.61 -1.12 13.63
N PRO A 541 -43.27 -1.80 14.58
CA PRO A 541 -44.18 -2.92 14.28
C PRO A 541 -45.50 -2.49 13.60
N ASP A 542 -45.84 -1.20 13.55
CA ASP A 542 -47.06 -0.71 12.88
C ASP A 542 -46.87 -0.56 11.36
N LEU A 543 -45.65 -0.74 10.86
CA LEU A 543 -45.36 -0.74 9.42
C LEU A 543 -45.66 -2.10 8.73
N THR A 544 -46.10 -3.14 9.44
CA THR A 544 -46.40 -4.46 8.84
C THR A 544 -47.88 -4.68 8.43
N GLY A 545 -48.68 -3.61 8.35
CA GLY A 545 -50.06 -3.69 7.86
C GLY A 545 -50.18 -3.56 6.33
N PRO A 546 -51.23 -4.13 5.70
CA PRO A 546 -51.49 -3.93 4.27
C PRO A 546 -51.67 -2.43 3.99
N CYS A 547 -50.97 -1.90 2.98
CA CYS A 547 -51.18 -0.52 2.51
C CYS A 547 -52.57 -0.42 1.94
N CYS A 548 -53.50 0.00 2.80
CA CYS A 548 -54.64 0.86 2.53
C CYS A 548 -55.58 0.76 3.73
N ARG A 549 -55.28 1.51 4.80
CA ARG A 549 -56.37 2.24 5.42
C ARG A 549 -56.09 3.73 5.26
N PRO A 550 -56.84 4.43 4.39
CA PRO A 550 -56.90 5.89 4.45
C PRO A 550 -57.65 6.24 5.72
N GLY A 551 -56.91 6.35 6.82
CA GLY A 551 -57.37 6.97 8.04
C GLY A 551 -56.45 8.16 8.27
N ALA A 552 -56.89 9.33 7.82
CA ALA A 552 -56.23 10.58 8.18
C ALA A 552 -56.08 10.62 9.71
N ILE A 553 -54.84 10.64 10.20
CA ILE A 553 -54.61 11.13 11.54
C ILE A 553 -54.71 12.65 11.40
N GLU A 554 -55.79 13.24 11.91
CA GLU A 554 -55.86 14.69 12.06
C GLU A 554 -54.66 15.13 12.90
N GLY A 555 -53.75 15.90 12.27
CA GLY A 555 -52.57 16.46 12.93
C GLY A 555 -51.26 15.70 12.65
N GLY A 556 -50.85 15.57 11.38
CA GLY A 556 -49.50 15.16 11.05
C GLY A 556 -48.50 16.27 11.43
N ASP A 557 -47.60 15.99 12.37
CA ASP A 557 -46.50 16.87 12.76
C ASP A 557 -45.50 17.01 11.59
N PRO A 558 -45.41 18.17 10.91
CA PRO A 558 -44.51 18.34 9.78
C PRO A 558 -43.13 18.74 10.32
N ARG A 559 -42.49 17.82 11.04
CA ARG A 559 -41.11 18.01 11.52
C ARG A 559 -40.14 18.26 10.38
N PHE A 560 -40.44 17.79 9.17
CA PHE A 560 -39.60 18.00 8.00
C PHE A 560 -40.35 18.75 6.90
N VAL A 561 -39.82 19.91 6.50
CA VAL A 561 -40.48 20.83 5.55
C VAL A 561 -40.52 20.31 4.11
N ASP A 562 -39.68 19.32 3.79
CA ASP A 562 -39.59 18.68 2.47
C ASP A 562 -40.36 17.36 2.37
N MET A 563 -41.07 16.96 3.43
CA MET A 563 -41.85 15.73 3.44
C MET A 563 -43.35 16.05 3.36
N PRO A 564 -44.06 15.63 2.31
CA PRO A 564 -45.51 15.85 2.21
C PRO A 564 -46.22 15.14 3.36
N ALA A 565 -47.23 15.79 3.94
CA ALA A 565 -48.03 15.20 5.01
C ALA A 565 -48.73 13.91 4.53
N ASP A 566 -48.82 12.91 5.41
CA ASP A 566 -49.61 11.68 5.21
C ASP A 566 -49.11 10.71 4.10
N THR A 567 -47.78 10.51 4.00
CA THR A 567 -47.20 9.46 3.15
C THR A 567 -46.47 8.38 3.98
N PRO A 568 -46.37 7.12 3.50
CA PRO A 568 -45.50 6.10 4.11
C PRO A 568 -44.04 6.55 4.27
N ARG A 569 -43.53 7.36 3.34
CA ARG A 569 -42.19 7.96 3.42
C ARG A 569 -42.06 8.93 4.59
N THR A 570 -43.10 9.71 4.85
CA THR A 570 -43.15 10.63 6.01
C THR A 570 -43.21 9.84 7.32
N ARG A 571 -44.01 8.77 7.39
CA ARG A 571 -44.02 7.87 8.56
C ARG A 571 -42.65 7.24 8.82
N ALA A 572 -41.97 6.76 7.79
CA ALA A 572 -40.62 6.21 7.93
C ALA A 572 -39.58 7.27 8.34
N ALA A 573 -39.66 8.47 7.76
CA ALA A 573 -38.80 9.58 8.15
C ALA A 573 -39.00 9.98 9.62
N LEU A 574 -40.25 10.00 10.08
CA LEU A 574 -40.62 10.26 11.47
C LEU A 574 -40.15 9.12 12.39
N ALA A 575 -40.40 7.84 12.03
CA ALA A 575 -39.96 6.69 12.81
C ALA A 575 -38.43 6.59 12.91
N LEU A 576 -37.71 6.91 11.83
CA LEU A 576 -36.24 7.02 11.86
C LEU A 576 -35.78 8.16 12.78
N ALA A 577 -36.50 9.28 12.83
CA ALA A 577 -36.18 10.39 13.72
C ALA A 577 -36.50 10.06 15.19
N ASP A 578 -37.65 9.44 15.45
CA ASP A 578 -38.11 9.07 16.80
C ASP A 578 -37.24 7.99 17.45
N ASN A 579 -36.76 7.04 16.64
CA ASN A 579 -35.82 6.02 17.08
C ASN A 579 -34.36 6.49 17.05
N GLY A 580 -34.11 7.79 16.80
CA GLY A 580 -32.76 8.36 16.78
C GLY A 580 -31.88 7.89 15.63
N VAL A 581 -32.41 7.15 14.66
CA VAL A 581 -31.70 6.58 13.51
C VAL A 581 -31.29 7.69 12.51
N SER A 582 -32.17 8.67 12.23
CA SER A 582 -31.88 9.79 11.32
C SER A 582 -32.51 11.11 11.79
N SER A 583 -31.70 12.16 11.94
CA SER A 583 -32.14 13.52 12.29
C SER A 583 -32.47 14.39 11.07
N GLY A 584 -32.44 13.84 9.85
CA GLY A 584 -32.53 14.63 8.61
C GLY A 584 -31.21 15.31 8.19
N CYS A 585 -31.23 15.96 7.03
CA CYS A 585 -30.07 16.59 6.42
C CYS A 585 -29.79 18.00 6.95
N ARG A 586 -30.84 18.73 7.37
CA ARG A 586 -30.77 20.12 7.83
C ARG A 586 -31.67 20.30 9.04
N ALA A 587 -31.18 21.04 10.05
CA ALA A 587 -31.90 21.28 11.30
C ALA A 587 -32.87 22.47 11.23
N GLU A 588 -32.55 23.53 10.47
CA GLU A 588 -33.39 24.73 10.39
C GLU A 588 -33.47 25.35 8.96
N PRO A 589 -34.66 25.38 8.32
CA PRO A 589 -35.85 24.63 8.74
C PRO A 589 -35.57 23.12 8.66
N PRO A 590 -36.15 22.32 9.58
CA PRO A 590 -35.82 20.90 9.63
C PRO A 590 -36.26 20.21 8.34
N THR A 591 -35.32 19.49 7.71
CA THR A 591 -35.45 18.90 6.36
C THR A 591 -34.88 17.47 6.38
N PHE A 592 -35.61 16.50 5.85
CA PHE A 592 -35.22 15.08 5.86
C PHE A 592 -34.23 14.72 4.73
N CYS A 593 -34.39 15.38 3.57
CA CYS A 593 -33.77 15.06 2.28
C CYS A 593 -34.07 13.63 1.84
N GLY A 594 -35.36 13.27 1.76
CA GLY A 594 -35.81 11.91 1.49
C GLY A 594 -35.49 11.39 0.09
N ASP A 595 -35.47 12.29 -0.90
CA ASP A 595 -35.24 11.96 -2.31
C ASP A 595 -33.76 12.09 -2.73
N CYS A 596 -32.88 12.55 -1.83
CA CYS A 596 -31.44 12.60 -2.10
C CYS A 596 -30.81 11.20 -2.03
N GLN A 597 -29.73 11.02 -2.77
CA GLN A 597 -28.89 9.81 -2.67
C GLN A 597 -28.28 9.70 -1.27
N VAL A 598 -28.15 8.46 -0.78
CA VAL A 598 -27.47 8.19 0.49
C VAL A 598 -25.97 8.33 0.27
N SER A 599 -25.33 9.28 0.96
CA SER A 599 -23.86 9.33 1.01
C SER A 599 -23.31 8.27 1.97
N ARG A 600 -22.05 7.89 1.79
CA ARG A 600 -21.34 6.90 2.63
C ARG A 600 -21.38 7.27 4.11
N ALA A 601 -21.18 8.54 4.45
CA ALA A 601 -21.25 8.99 5.85
C ALA A 601 -22.66 8.89 6.44
N GLN A 602 -23.68 9.14 5.63
CA GLN A 602 -25.07 9.00 6.06
C GLN A 602 -25.45 7.52 6.24
N ALA A 603 -24.98 6.63 5.37
CA ALA A 603 -25.17 5.19 5.53
C ALA A 603 -24.45 4.65 6.78
N ALA A 604 -23.21 5.09 7.02
CA ALA A 604 -22.46 4.73 8.22
C ALA A 604 -23.16 5.22 9.50
N ALA A 605 -23.65 6.47 9.53
CA ALA A 605 -24.40 6.98 10.67
C ALA A 605 -25.70 6.17 10.93
N LEU A 606 -26.42 5.79 9.87
CA LEU A 606 -27.61 4.93 9.97
C LEU A 606 -27.24 3.55 10.53
N LEU A 607 -26.20 2.91 9.99
CA LEU A 607 -25.75 1.58 10.38
C LEU A 607 -25.21 1.54 11.82
N HIS A 608 -24.45 2.55 12.22
CA HIS A 608 -23.91 2.67 13.58
C HIS A 608 -25.04 2.69 14.61
N ARG A 609 -26.03 3.56 14.39
CA ARG A 609 -27.18 3.76 15.30
C ARG A 609 -28.10 2.54 15.30
N ALA A 610 -28.29 1.92 14.14
CA ALA A 610 -28.98 0.64 14.00
C ALA A 610 -28.29 -0.52 14.76
N SER A 611 -26.95 -0.51 14.81
CA SER A 611 -26.17 -1.57 15.44
C SER A 611 -26.09 -1.43 16.97
N GLY A 612 -26.57 -0.33 17.54
CA GLY A 612 -26.48 -0.06 18.97
C GLY A 612 -25.04 0.03 19.50
N LEU A 613 -24.08 0.38 18.64
CA LEU A 613 -22.68 0.51 19.01
C LEU A 613 -22.47 1.77 19.85
N ASP A 614 -21.58 1.67 20.83
CA ASP A 614 -21.11 2.83 21.59
C ASP A 614 -20.18 3.69 20.73
N ASN A 615 -20.27 5.01 20.90
CA ASN A 615 -19.38 5.94 20.21
C ASN A 615 -17.93 5.78 20.71
N VAL A 616 -17.04 5.42 19.80
CA VAL A 616 -15.58 5.44 19.95
C VAL A 616 -15.03 6.69 19.25
N VAL A 617 -14.24 7.48 19.98
CA VAL A 617 -13.61 8.70 19.46
C VAL A 617 -12.10 8.57 19.68
N PRO A 618 -11.31 8.20 18.66
CA PRO A 618 -9.87 8.06 18.79
C PRO A 618 -9.16 9.41 18.89
N ASP A 619 -7.95 9.43 19.48
CA ASP A 619 -7.11 10.64 19.60
C ASP A 619 -6.63 11.17 18.23
N LEU A 620 -6.57 10.29 17.22
CA LEU A 620 -6.25 10.62 15.84
C LEU A 620 -7.32 10.03 14.90
N PRO A 621 -7.79 10.76 13.87
CA PRO A 621 -8.71 10.23 12.86
C PRO A 621 -8.14 9.00 12.17
N THR A 622 -8.97 7.97 11.96
CA THR A 622 -8.60 6.79 11.15
C THR A 622 -8.54 7.15 9.67
N PHE A 623 -9.45 8.02 9.21
CA PHE A 623 -9.53 8.45 7.81
C PHE A 623 -9.09 9.90 7.64
N VAL A 624 -8.24 10.16 6.63
CA VAL A 624 -7.64 11.49 6.41
C VAL A 624 -8.64 12.58 5.99
N ASP A 625 -9.80 12.18 5.48
CA ASP A 625 -10.86 13.03 4.95
C ASP A 625 -12.10 13.09 5.85
N VAL A 626 -12.03 12.54 7.07
CA VAL A 626 -13.07 12.64 8.10
C VAL A 626 -12.47 13.33 9.33
N PRO A 627 -12.38 14.67 9.35
CA PRO A 627 -11.80 15.40 10.48
C PRO A 627 -12.68 15.31 11.74
N PRO A 628 -12.13 15.55 12.95
CA PRO A 628 -12.87 15.44 14.22
C PRO A 628 -14.12 16.32 14.35
N ASP A 629 -14.22 17.40 13.55
CA ASP A 629 -15.37 18.29 13.49
C ASP A 629 -16.44 17.86 12.48
N HIS A 630 -16.21 16.77 11.75
CA HIS A 630 -17.18 16.20 10.82
C HIS A 630 -18.43 15.69 11.56
N ARG A 631 -19.62 16.01 11.05
CA ARG A 631 -20.92 15.74 11.72
C ARG A 631 -21.23 14.26 12.02
N PHE A 632 -20.49 13.33 11.41
CA PHE A 632 -20.63 11.87 11.58
C PHE A 632 -19.32 11.21 12.04
N PHE A 633 -18.38 11.99 12.58
CA PHE A 633 -17.04 11.51 12.96
C PHE A 633 -17.10 10.31 13.91
N ALA A 634 -17.82 10.44 15.03
CA ALA A 634 -17.92 9.39 16.03
C ALA A 634 -18.53 8.09 15.48
N GLU A 635 -19.60 8.18 14.68
CA GLU A 635 -20.24 6.99 14.11
C GLU A 635 -19.36 6.25 13.09
N ILE A 636 -18.61 7.00 12.28
CA ILE A 636 -17.67 6.45 11.29
C ILE A 636 -16.51 5.75 12.01
N GLU A 637 -15.89 6.41 12.99
CA GLU A 637 -14.77 5.85 13.75
C GLU A 637 -15.18 4.60 14.54
N SER A 638 -16.38 4.58 15.12
CA SER A 638 -16.91 3.43 15.86
C SER A 638 -17.14 2.20 14.98
N LEU A 639 -17.69 2.41 13.79
CA LEU A 639 -17.86 1.32 12.82
C LEU A 639 -16.52 0.83 12.27
N ALA A 640 -15.55 1.72 12.07
CA ALA A 640 -14.21 1.36 11.62
C ALA A 640 -13.46 0.54 12.69
N ALA A 641 -13.52 0.97 13.96
CA ALA A 641 -12.95 0.25 15.10
C ALA A 641 -13.58 -1.15 15.28
N ALA A 642 -14.87 -1.28 14.99
CA ALA A 642 -15.58 -2.56 15.02
C ALA A 642 -15.36 -3.43 13.76
N GLY A 643 -14.54 -2.98 12.79
CA GLY A 643 -14.26 -3.69 11.55
C GLY A 643 -15.49 -3.82 10.62
N ARG A 644 -16.46 -2.92 10.74
CA ARG A 644 -17.76 -2.98 10.03
C ARG A 644 -17.81 -2.12 8.76
N ILE A 645 -16.85 -1.23 8.56
CA ILE A 645 -16.72 -0.39 7.36
C ILE A 645 -15.26 -0.29 6.92
N ALA A 646 -15.04 -0.01 5.63
CA ALA A 646 -13.72 0.21 5.03
C ALA A 646 -13.64 1.56 4.30
N GLY A 647 -12.42 2.04 4.09
CA GLY A 647 -12.12 3.26 3.33
C GLY A 647 -12.35 3.11 1.82
N CYS A 648 -12.50 4.23 1.12
CA CYS A 648 -12.55 4.33 -0.34
C CYS A 648 -11.15 4.38 -0.98
N SER A 649 -10.11 4.77 -0.23
CA SER A 649 -8.72 4.83 -0.65
C SER A 649 -7.84 4.25 0.46
N ALA A 650 -6.76 3.56 0.09
CA ALA A 650 -5.79 2.97 1.01
C ALA A 650 -4.54 3.84 1.23
N ASP A 651 -4.20 4.74 0.29
CA ASP A 651 -3.05 5.64 0.39
C ASP A 651 -3.32 7.00 -0.30
N PRO A 652 -3.62 8.07 0.46
CA PRO A 652 -3.85 8.06 1.90
C PRO A 652 -5.16 7.31 2.23
N LEU A 653 -5.26 6.76 3.45
CA LEU A 653 -6.46 6.07 3.93
C LEU A 653 -7.63 7.07 4.07
N ALA A 654 -8.63 6.97 3.20
CA ALA A 654 -9.75 7.91 3.13
C ALA A 654 -11.10 7.18 3.15
N PHE A 655 -12.15 7.81 3.68
CA PHE A 655 -13.50 7.27 3.80
C PHE A 655 -14.43 7.69 2.67
N CYS A 656 -14.22 8.84 2.05
CA CYS A 656 -15.08 9.52 1.07
C CYS A 656 -16.50 9.76 1.62
N PRO A 657 -16.67 10.65 2.61
CA PRO A 657 -17.94 10.80 3.34
C PRO A 657 -19.12 11.27 2.48
N ASP A 658 -18.85 12.09 1.45
CA ASP A 658 -19.87 12.69 0.59
C ASP A 658 -20.22 11.84 -0.64
N ASP A 659 -19.43 10.79 -0.91
CA ASP A 659 -19.64 9.93 -2.07
C ASP A 659 -20.94 9.11 -1.91
N PRO A 660 -21.68 8.87 -3.01
CA PRO A 660 -22.85 8.01 -2.98
C PRO A 660 -22.46 6.56 -2.70
N LEU A 661 -23.35 5.84 -2.01
CA LEU A 661 -23.13 4.43 -1.65
C LEU A 661 -23.03 3.53 -2.89
N SER A 662 -21.93 2.79 -3.03
CA SER A 662 -21.78 1.76 -4.09
C SER A 662 -22.46 0.44 -3.70
N ARG A 663 -22.63 -0.47 -4.65
CA ARG A 663 -23.30 -1.76 -4.47
C ARG A 663 -22.60 -2.70 -3.49
N ALA A 664 -21.27 -2.64 -3.37
CA ALA A 664 -20.55 -3.38 -2.35
C ALA A 664 -20.65 -2.75 -0.96
N GLN A 665 -21.00 -1.46 -0.89
CA GLN A 665 -21.10 -0.69 0.34
C GLN A 665 -22.54 -0.66 0.89
N ALA A 666 -23.53 -0.85 0.01
CA ALA A 666 -24.96 -0.97 0.29
C ALA A 666 -25.33 -2.42 0.60
#